data_AF-A0AAW2T764-F1
#
_entry.id   AF-A0AAW2T764-F1
#
_cell.length_a   1.000
_cell.length_b   1.000
_cell.length_c   1.000
_cell.angle_alpha   90.00
_cell.angle_beta   90.00
_cell.angle_gamma   90.00
#
_symmetry.space_group_name_H-M   'P 1'
#
loop_
_entity.id
_entity.type
_entity.pdbx_description
1 polymer ?
#
loop_
_entity_poly.entity_id
_entity_poly.type
_entity_poly.pdbx_seq_one_letter_code
_entity_poly.pdbx_strand_id
1 'polypeptide(L)'
;MAAPTPSPTPTPTPTPTPTPTFPLATNFLTLNNHRYFANHPTVQLIDHCSNADHLKQIHAQMLRAGLFFDPFSASKLIHSSLFTQFSSLQYAHKLFDQIPHPNLYSWNVLIRAYASSLQPINSISMFVRLLHEGLEKPNKFTYPFVIKASAKLADLQLGKGIHGMVIKEGLSSDLFVCNCLINLYAECRCLDMSARVFSSMPERDVVSWNSMINGLAQNDCVDEALEFFRRIEREGVDPNDVTMVGVLSACGKKLDLKFGRWLHSYIEKNGIRLSLILGNAVLDMYAKCGSMNDARKFFDSMVEKDIISWTTMLAGYARLGDFTAARDLFDSLPSKDIATWNALISAYVQSGNPKDAIATFNELQLSKDAKPDEVTLVSTLSACSQLGAMELGGWIHVYIKKEGVRLNCHLVTTLIDMYSKCGDLQKALEVFDSVDQRDVFVWSAMIAGLGMHGRGKDAVELFSRMMEAKVKPTSVTFTNLLSACSHSGLVKEAREFFHQMENVYEIVPGVEHYACMVDVLGRAGLLQDALELIKNMPMTPGASVWGALLGACRLHKNVELAQYACNNLLEIEPQNHGAYVLLSNIYANWGKWEMVSELRKLMKDTGLKKEPGGSLVEVNGSVHEFVVGDSTHSRSKEIYLKLEEIAGVLKSVGYVPNKSQLLQLVEEEDMQEKALHFHSERLALAFGLITLGPSQPIRIVKNLRVCEDCHSVFKLVSKLYDREIVLRDRHRFHHFKGGCCSCMDYW
;
A
#
# COMPACT_ATOMS: atom_id res chain seq x y z
N MET A 1 -32.63 31.97 58.43
CA MET A 1 -32.40 32.12 59.89
C MET A 1 -32.25 30.73 60.50
N ALA A 2 -31.43 30.59 61.56
CA ALA A 2 -30.89 29.37 62.20
C ALA A 2 -29.52 28.96 61.59
N ALA A 3 -28.37 29.36 62.17
CA ALA A 3 -27.73 28.95 63.43
C ALA A 3 -26.93 27.62 63.29
N PRO A 4 -25.61 27.59 63.61
CA PRO A 4 -24.73 26.45 63.32
C PRO A 4 -24.45 25.57 64.54
N THR A 5 -24.39 24.25 64.35
CA THR A 5 -23.80 23.25 65.28
C THR A 5 -23.59 21.92 64.52
N PRO A 6 -22.73 20.99 64.99
CA PRO A 6 -21.27 21.03 65.10
C PRO A 6 -20.60 19.93 64.24
N SER A 7 -19.28 20.04 64.06
CA SER A 7 -18.43 19.10 63.30
C SER A 7 -18.36 17.69 63.90
N PRO A 8 -18.40 16.60 63.11
CA PRO A 8 -18.00 15.28 63.57
C PRO A 8 -16.49 15.06 63.39
N THR A 9 -15.90 14.49 64.43
CA THR A 9 -14.53 14.00 64.58
C THR A 9 -14.08 13.07 63.44
N PRO A 10 -12.82 13.18 62.94
CA PRO A 10 -12.25 12.19 62.04
C PRO A 10 -11.67 11.00 62.83
N THR A 11 -11.93 9.80 62.30
CA THR A 11 -11.34 8.52 62.70
C THR A 11 -9.82 8.48 62.44
N PRO A 12 -9.04 7.73 63.24
CA PRO A 12 -7.58 7.74 63.14
C PRO A 12 -7.12 6.94 61.92
N THR A 13 -6.33 7.58 61.06
CA THR A 13 -5.54 6.93 60.00
C THR A 13 -4.41 6.08 60.61
N PRO A 14 -4.10 4.91 60.03
CA PRO A 14 -3.05 4.03 60.55
C PRO A 14 -1.66 4.63 60.32
N THR A 15 -0.84 4.55 61.36
CA THR A 15 0.58 4.94 61.36
C THR A 15 1.38 4.18 60.29
N PRO A 16 2.30 4.85 59.56
CA PRO A 16 3.23 4.17 58.68
C PRO A 16 4.30 3.44 59.52
N THR A 17 4.58 2.20 59.15
CA THR A 17 5.71 1.41 59.65
C THR A 17 7.04 2.08 59.29
N PRO A 18 8.06 2.05 60.16
CA PRO A 18 9.31 2.74 59.90
C PRO A 18 10.11 1.99 58.82
N THR A 19 10.54 2.72 57.81
CA THR A 19 11.59 2.31 56.87
C THR A 19 12.91 2.13 57.63
N PRO A 20 13.70 1.07 57.34
CA PRO A 20 15.00 0.91 57.96
C PRO A 20 15.97 1.97 57.40
N THR A 21 16.36 2.90 58.26
CA THR A 21 17.45 3.86 58.02
C THR A 21 18.78 3.11 57.95
N PHE A 22 19.41 3.06 56.78
CA PHE A 22 20.83 2.74 56.65
C PHE A 22 21.65 4.05 56.79
N PRO A 23 22.84 4.00 57.41
CA PRO A 23 23.60 5.20 57.72
C PRO A 23 24.12 5.87 56.45
N LEU A 24 23.88 7.18 56.35
CA LEU A 24 24.52 8.08 55.41
C LEU A 24 26.04 8.01 55.58
N ALA A 25 26.74 7.34 54.65
CA ALA A 25 28.18 7.47 54.49
C ALA A 25 28.48 8.76 53.71
N THR A 26 28.46 9.88 54.43
CA THR A 26 29.05 11.15 53.99
C THR A 26 30.58 11.00 53.94
N ASN A 27 31.14 10.98 52.73
CA ASN A 27 32.49 11.41 52.32
C ASN A 27 33.08 10.43 51.29
N PHE A 28 32.90 10.70 50.00
CA PHE A 28 33.92 10.46 48.97
C PHE A 28 33.54 11.25 47.71
N LEU A 29 33.85 12.55 47.71
CA LEU A 29 33.96 13.32 46.48
C LEU A 29 35.41 13.25 46.00
N THR A 30 35.53 12.89 44.72
CA THR A 30 36.59 13.18 43.75
C THR A 30 37.81 12.25 43.62
N LEU A 31 37.96 11.78 42.37
CA LEU A 31 39.11 11.24 41.65
C LEU A 31 39.61 9.81 42.00
N ASN A 32 39.50 8.91 41.00
CA ASN A 32 40.26 7.66 40.80
C ASN A 32 39.82 6.31 41.43
N ASN A 33 38.56 6.13 41.87
CA ASN A 33 38.10 4.81 42.38
C ASN A 33 37.37 3.89 41.36
N HIS A 34 37.25 4.26 40.08
CA HIS A 34 36.43 3.55 39.09
C HIS A 34 36.86 2.09 38.77
N ARG A 35 38.01 1.61 39.25
CA ARG A 35 38.51 0.25 38.99
C ARG A 35 38.38 -0.73 40.16
N TYR A 36 37.98 -0.30 41.35
CA TYR A 36 38.01 -1.18 42.53
C TYR A 36 37.01 -2.34 42.43
N PHE A 37 35.81 -2.09 41.88
CA PHE A 37 34.75 -3.10 41.74
C PHE A 37 34.69 -3.79 40.38
N ALA A 38 35.45 -3.32 39.38
CA ALA A 38 35.46 -3.90 38.03
C ALA A 38 35.90 -5.38 38.03
N ASN A 39 36.78 -5.75 38.98
CA ASN A 39 37.28 -7.11 39.17
C ASN A 39 36.50 -7.90 40.22
N HIS A 40 35.40 -7.37 40.75
CA HIS A 40 34.60 -8.09 41.74
C HIS A 40 33.97 -9.34 41.10
N PRO A 41 34.06 -10.54 41.72
CA PRO A 41 33.57 -11.79 41.12
C PRO A 41 32.13 -11.70 40.62
N THR A 42 31.22 -11.09 41.40
CA THR A 42 29.81 -10.87 41.01
C THR A 42 29.64 -10.01 39.77
N VAL A 43 30.51 -9.01 39.53
CA VAL A 43 30.46 -8.14 38.34
C VAL A 43 31.04 -8.84 37.11
N GLN A 44 31.94 -9.82 37.30
CA GLN A 44 32.46 -10.68 36.24
C GLN A 44 31.47 -11.78 35.82
N LEU A 45 30.59 -12.21 36.73
CA LEU A 45 29.50 -13.15 36.40
C LEU A 45 28.54 -12.59 35.34
N ILE A 46 28.44 -11.25 35.22
CA ILE A 46 27.61 -10.59 34.20
C ILE A 46 28.04 -11.01 32.79
N ASP A 47 29.35 -11.16 32.54
CA ASP A 47 29.90 -11.51 31.22
C ASP A 47 29.60 -12.97 30.83
N HIS A 48 29.27 -13.81 31.80
CA HIS A 48 29.02 -15.25 31.64
C HIS A 48 27.53 -15.59 31.75
N CYS A 49 26.66 -14.59 31.80
CA CYS A 49 25.23 -14.77 31.96
C CYS A 49 24.58 -15.29 30.67
N SER A 50 23.87 -16.42 30.75
CA SER A 50 23.26 -17.09 29.59
C SER A 50 21.76 -16.86 29.42
N ASN A 51 21.04 -16.41 30.46
CA ASN A 51 19.60 -16.17 30.43
C ASN A 51 19.17 -15.02 31.38
N ALA A 52 17.93 -14.55 31.24
CA ALA A 52 17.41 -13.42 32.02
C ALA A 52 17.33 -13.68 33.54
N ASP A 53 17.13 -14.92 33.96
CA ASP A 53 16.95 -15.25 35.37
C ASP A 53 18.30 -15.26 36.11
N HIS A 54 19.37 -15.72 35.46
CA HIS A 54 20.74 -15.55 35.95
C HIS A 54 21.08 -14.07 36.13
N LEU A 55 20.67 -13.20 35.19
CA LEU A 55 20.91 -11.76 35.28
C LEU A 55 20.19 -11.14 36.50
N LYS A 56 18.95 -11.57 36.78
CA LYS A 56 18.20 -11.14 37.96
C LYS A 56 18.81 -11.66 39.26
N GLN A 57 19.35 -12.88 39.28
CA GLN A 57 20.08 -13.41 40.43
C GLN A 57 21.36 -12.62 40.70
N ILE A 58 22.12 -12.29 39.67
CA ILE A 58 23.32 -11.43 39.78
C ILE A 58 22.92 -10.05 40.30
N HIS A 59 21.84 -9.47 39.78
CA HIS A 59 21.31 -8.20 40.30
C HIS A 59 20.99 -8.28 41.80
N ALA A 60 20.32 -9.33 42.27
CA ALA A 60 20.04 -9.53 43.69
C ALA A 60 21.33 -9.65 44.54
N GLN A 61 22.35 -10.34 44.03
CA GLN A 61 23.66 -10.43 44.68
C GLN A 61 24.37 -9.06 44.73
N MET A 62 24.28 -8.27 43.65
CA MET A 62 24.84 -6.91 43.60
C MET A 62 24.15 -5.98 44.60
N LEU A 63 22.83 -6.08 44.78
CA LEU A 63 22.09 -5.32 45.80
C LEU A 63 22.56 -5.70 47.21
N ARG A 64 22.69 -7.00 47.51
CA ARG A 64 23.15 -7.48 48.82
C ARG A 64 24.58 -7.05 49.13
N ALA A 65 25.46 -7.03 48.11
CA ALA A 65 26.86 -6.64 48.25
C ALA A 65 27.09 -5.12 48.14
N GLY A 66 26.04 -4.31 47.92
CA GLY A 66 26.14 -2.86 47.71
C GLY A 66 26.75 -2.44 46.36
N LEU A 67 27.12 -3.40 45.50
CA LEU A 67 27.75 -3.16 44.20
C LEU A 67 26.83 -2.46 43.20
N PHE A 68 25.51 -2.59 43.38
CA PHE A 68 24.54 -1.93 42.50
C PHE A 68 24.54 -0.40 42.66
N PHE A 69 25.02 0.13 43.79
CA PHE A 69 25.08 1.57 44.01
C PHE A 69 26.35 2.21 43.41
N ASP A 70 27.30 1.41 42.93
CA ASP A 70 28.42 1.87 42.11
C ASP A 70 27.94 2.08 40.65
N PRO A 71 28.02 3.32 40.11
CA PRO A 71 27.50 3.62 38.78
C PRO A 71 28.11 2.78 37.65
N PHE A 72 29.39 2.39 37.76
CA PHE A 72 30.05 1.55 36.76
C PHE A 72 29.47 0.13 36.76
N SER A 73 29.42 -0.50 37.93
CA SER A 73 28.89 -1.85 38.10
C SER A 73 27.41 -1.94 37.68
N ALA A 74 26.60 -0.94 38.08
CA ALA A 74 25.20 -0.86 37.68
C ALA A 74 25.02 -0.68 36.16
N SER A 75 25.86 0.15 35.54
CA SER A 75 25.80 0.40 34.09
C SER A 75 26.13 -0.85 33.26
N LYS A 76 27.01 -1.72 33.75
CA LYS A 76 27.32 -3.01 33.13
C LYS A 76 26.12 -3.96 33.16
N LEU A 77 25.39 -4.00 34.28
CA LEU A 77 24.15 -4.78 34.41
C LEU A 77 23.07 -4.26 33.44
N ILE A 78 22.89 -2.94 33.33
CA ILE A 78 21.97 -2.32 32.37
C ILE A 78 22.36 -2.68 30.93
N HIS A 79 23.64 -2.56 30.57
CA HIS A 79 24.12 -2.94 29.25
C HIS A 79 23.80 -4.39 28.91
N SER A 80 24.10 -5.34 29.80
CA SER A 80 23.79 -6.76 29.59
C SER A 80 22.30 -7.04 29.53
N SER A 81 21.46 -6.27 30.22
CA SER A 81 19.99 -6.38 30.10
C SER A 81 19.44 -5.87 28.77
N LEU A 82 20.22 -5.16 27.96
CA LEU A 82 19.77 -4.53 26.71
C LEU A 82 20.39 -5.16 25.46
N PHE A 83 21.64 -5.62 25.53
CA PHE A 83 22.41 -6.03 24.35
C PHE A 83 22.78 -7.52 24.33
N THR A 84 22.06 -8.35 25.09
CA THR A 84 22.16 -9.83 25.04
C THR A 84 20.92 -10.47 24.42
N GLN A 85 20.97 -11.77 24.16
CA GLN A 85 19.88 -12.57 23.58
C GLN A 85 18.57 -12.57 24.42
N PHE A 86 18.63 -12.11 25.67
CA PHE A 86 17.51 -12.02 26.61
C PHE A 86 17.22 -10.56 27.01
N SER A 87 17.29 -9.65 26.04
CA SER A 87 17.13 -8.21 26.27
C SER A 87 15.73 -7.85 26.79
N SER A 88 15.68 -6.92 27.75
CA SER A 88 14.44 -6.39 28.31
C SER A 88 14.60 -4.89 28.60
N LEU A 89 14.08 -4.08 27.67
CA LEU A 89 14.10 -2.63 27.76
C LEU A 89 13.37 -2.12 29.02
N GLN A 90 12.25 -2.76 29.37
CA GLN A 90 11.48 -2.41 30.57
C GLN A 90 12.25 -2.73 31.86
N TYR A 91 12.95 -3.86 31.92
CA TYR A 91 13.77 -4.20 33.07
C TYR A 91 14.96 -3.25 33.21
N ALA A 92 15.65 -2.96 32.11
CA ALA A 92 16.77 -2.02 32.08
C ALA A 92 16.39 -0.62 32.56
N HIS A 93 15.22 -0.11 32.13
CA HIS A 93 14.71 1.18 32.59
C HIS A 93 14.44 1.19 34.10
N LYS A 94 13.82 0.13 34.63
CA LYS A 94 13.59 0.00 36.08
C LYS A 94 14.89 -0.05 36.88
N LEU A 95 15.93 -0.72 36.37
CA LEU A 95 17.25 -0.71 37.00
C LEU A 95 17.83 0.70 37.01
N PHE A 96 17.72 1.41 35.89
CA PHE A 96 18.25 2.77 35.78
C PHE A 96 17.63 3.73 36.80
N ASP A 97 16.30 3.69 36.99
CA ASP A 97 15.62 4.53 37.97
C ASP A 97 16.01 4.24 39.43
N GLN A 98 16.62 3.10 39.71
CA GLN A 98 17.10 2.73 41.04
C GLN A 98 18.55 3.18 41.30
N ILE A 99 19.25 3.71 40.28
CA ILE A 99 20.62 4.21 40.45
C ILE A 99 20.56 5.67 40.95
N PRO A 100 21.11 5.98 42.14
CA PRO A 100 21.03 7.33 42.70
C PRO A 100 21.73 8.40 41.84
N HIS A 101 22.88 8.05 41.25
CA HIS A 101 23.68 8.94 40.40
C HIS A 101 24.13 8.19 39.13
N PRO A 102 23.27 8.11 38.08
CA PRO A 102 23.64 7.45 36.84
C PRO A 102 24.76 8.21 36.11
N ASN A 103 25.80 7.50 35.68
CA ASN A 103 26.87 8.07 34.85
C ASN A 103 26.42 8.22 33.39
N LEU A 104 27.17 9.00 32.59
CA LEU A 104 26.85 9.25 31.18
C LEU A 104 26.77 7.98 30.32
N TYR A 105 27.53 6.94 30.69
CA TYR A 105 27.47 5.65 30.01
C TYR A 105 26.10 4.98 30.18
N SER A 106 25.55 4.91 31.41
CA SER A 106 24.20 4.39 31.66
C SER A 106 23.12 5.13 30.87
N TRP A 107 23.23 6.47 30.79
CA TRP A 107 22.34 7.28 29.96
C TRP A 107 22.45 6.91 28.48
N ASN A 108 23.68 6.87 27.93
CA ASN A 108 23.93 6.56 26.52
C ASN A 108 23.43 5.16 26.14
N VAL A 109 23.58 4.17 27.03
CA VAL A 109 23.09 2.79 26.81
C VAL A 109 21.56 2.77 26.67
N LEU A 110 20.82 3.47 27.54
CA LEU A 110 19.36 3.56 27.42
C LEU A 110 18.92 4.39 26.20
N ILE A 111 19.53 5.54 25.96
CA ILE A 111 19.24 6.39 24.79
C ILE A 111 19.42 5.57 23.51
N ARG A 112 20.52 4.80 23.40
CA ARG A 112 20.80 3.89 22.29
C ARG A 112 19.74 2.80 22.15
N ALA A 113 19.35 2.16 23.24
CA ALA A 113 18.36 1.09 23.21
C ALA A 113 16.98 1.60 22.77
N TYR A 114 16.55 2.75 23.29
CA TYR A 114 15.30 3.39 22.85
C TYR A 114 15.36 3.87 21.40
N ALA A 115 16.50 4.39 20.93
CA ALA A 115 16.66 4.81 19.53
C ALA A 115 16.49 3.63 18.56
N SER A 116 16.84 2.42 19.00
CA SER A 116 16.66 1.19 18.23
C SER A 116 15.26 0.56 18.41
N SER A 117 14.44 1.03 19.35
CA SER A 117 13.10 0.50 19.62
C SER A 117 12.04 0.97 18.62
N LEU A 118 10.82 0.41 18.72
CA LEU A 118 9.62 0.84 17.98
C LEU A 118 9.12 2.22 18.42
N GLN A 119 9.55 2.72 19.58
CA GLN A 119 9.16 4.03 20.12
C GLN A 119 10.40 4.93 20.28
N PRO A 120 10.95 5.47 19.18
CA PRO A 120 12.17 6.29 19.21
C PRO A 120 11.99 7.59 20.02
N ILE A 121 10.75 8.06 20.20
CA ILE A 121 10.44 9.24 21.05
C ILE A 121 10.95 9.08 22.49
N ASN A 122 10.97 7.85 23.03
CA ASN A 122 11.48 7.59 24.37
C ASN A 122 13.00 7.85 24.46
N SER A 123 13.73 7.71 23.35
CA SER A 123 15.17 8.08 23.30
C SER A 123 15.34 9.58 23.48
N ILE A 124 14.49 10.38 22.84
CA ILE A 124 14.45 11.83 22.98
C ILE A 124 14.04 12.20 24.41
N SER A 125 13.04 11.52 24.99
CA SER A 125 12.64 11.74 26.38
C SER A 125 13.77 11.47 27.37
N MET A 126 14.54 10.38 27.17
CA MET A 126 15.71 10.08 28.00
C MET A 126 16.83 11.10 27.82
N PHE A 127 17.02 11.62 26.61
CA PHE A 127 17.98 12.68 26.33
C PHE A 127 17.58 14.01 27.00
N VAL A 128 16.32 14.40 26.93
CA VAL A 128 15.81 15.58 27.66
C VAL A 128 15.99 15.40 29.16
N ARG A 129 15.71 14.21 29.71
CA ARG A 129 15.96 13.88 31.12
C ARG A 129 17.44 13.98 31.47
N LEU A 130 18.36 13.50 30.62
CA LEU A 130 19.80 13.69 30.77
C LEU A 130 20.19 15.17 30.81
N LEU A 131 19.58 16.03 29.99
CA LEU A 131 19.86 17.47 29.99
C LEU A 131 19.44 18.18 31.31
N HIS A 132 18.44 17.66 32.02
CA HIS A 132 17.93 18.23 33.27
C HIS A 132 18.57 17.62 34.53
N GLU A 133 18.77 16.30 34.53
CA GLU A 133 19.20 15.52 35.71
C GLU A 133 20.66 15.05 35.63
N GLY A 134 21.26 15.08 34.44
CA GLY A 134 22.60 14.57 34.19
C GLY A 134 23.71 15.40 34.85
N LEU A 135 24.65 14.72 35.50
CA LEU A 135 25.85 15.36 36.07
C LEU A 135 26.89 15.71 35.00
N GLU A 136 26.88 15.00 33.88
CA GLU A 136 27.79 15.18 32.75
C GLU A 136 27.01 15.62 31.50
N LYS A 137 27.62 16.49 30.69
CA LYS A 137 27.02 16.96 29.44
C LYS A 137 27.03 15.86 28.35
N PRO A 138 26.06 15.85 27.44
CA PRO A 138 26.09 14.99 26.25
C PRO A 138 27.37 15.14 25.45
N ASN A 139 27.89 14.04 24.91
CA ASN A 139 29.13 14.02 24.15
C ASN A 139 28.95 13.32 22.79
N LYS A 140 30.06 13.11 22.06
CA LYS A 140 30.10 12.42 20.76
C LYS A 140 29.50 11.01 20.76
N PHE A 141 29.35 10.37 21.92
CA PHE A 141 28.69 9.06 22.06
C PHE A 141 27.20 9.16 22.42
N THR A 142 26.70 10.35 22.74
CA THR A 142 25.28 10.60 23.03
C THR A 142 24.52 11.00 21.77
N TYR A 143 25.00 12.05 21.08
CA TYR A 143 24.30 12.67 19.95
C TYR A 143 23.94 11.72 18.80
N PRO A 144 24.80 10.78 18.35
CA PRO A 144 24.47 9.88 17.25
C PRO A 144 23.16 9.10 17.45
N PHE A 145 22.88 8.66 18.69
CA PHE A 145 21.66 7.90 18.99
C PHE A 145 20.43 8.80 19.07
N VAL A 146 20.57 10.01 19.59
CA VAL A 146 19.51 11.02 19.64
C VAL A 146 19.15 11.48 18.23
N ILE A 147 20.17 11.73 17.39
CA ILE A 147 20.00 12.07 15.98
C ILE A 147 19.32 10.92 15.23
N LYS A 148 19.74 9.67 15.45
CA LYS A 148 19.10 8.49 14.86
C LYS A 148 17.63 8.35 15.28
N ALA A 149 17.31 8.60 16.55
CA ALA A 149 15.93 8.61 17.02
C ALA A 149 15.10 9.73 16.37
N SER A 150 15.67 10.93 16.24
CA SER A 150 15.04 12.07 15.54
C SER A 150 14.83 11.78 14.05
N ALA A 151 15.78 11.08 13.41
CA ALA A 151 15.68 10.68 12.01
C ALA A 151 14.51 9.72 11.79
N LYS A 152 14.34 8.74 12.67
CA LYS A 152 13.17 7.83 12.65
C LYS A 152 11.83 8.52 12.88
N LEU A 153 11.82 9.65 13.60
CA LEU A 153 10.63 10.46 13.82
C LEU A 153 10.33 11.38 12.62
N ALA A 154 11.29 11.57 11.71
CA ALA A 154 11.23 12.51 10.59
C ALA A 154 10.81 13.94 11.00
N ASP A 155 11.11 14.35 12.25
CA ASP A 155 10.83 15.69 12.76
C ASP A 155 12.01 16.63 12.47
N LEU A 156 11.83 17.46 11.45
CA LEU A 156 12.85 18.41 10.99
C LEU A 156 13.18 19.49 12.04
N GLN A 157 12.21 19.91 12.85
CA GLN A 157 12.43 20.99 13.83
C GLN A 157 13.21 20.48 15.02
N LEU A 158 12.83 19.30 15.53
CA LEU A 158 13.60 18.60 16.55
C LEU A 158 15.03 18.34 16.06
N GLY A 159 15.18 17.86 14.82
CA GLY A 159 16.47 17.61 14.19
C GLY A 159 17.36 18.86 14.10
N LYS A 160 16.79 20.01 13.69
CA LYS A 160 17.50 21.30 13.67
C LYS A 160 17.92 21.75 15.07
N GLY A 161 17.08 21.56 16.08
CA GLY A 161 17.42 21.83 17.47
C GLY A 161 18.60 21.00 17.95
N ILE A 162 18.60 19.69 17.67
CA ILE A 162 19.71 18.78 18.00
C ILE A 162 20.99 19.17 17.26
N HIS A 163 20.91 19.50 15.97
CA HIS A 163 22.08 19.96 15.21
C HIS A 163 22.66 21.27 15.79
N GLY A 164 21.81 22.22 16.20
CA GLY A 164 22.25 23.43 16.90
C GLY A 164 23.01 23.12 18.21
N MET A 165 22.56 22.12 18.97
CA MET A 165 23.28 21.65 20.16
C MET A 165 24.62 21.01 19.82
N VAL A 166 24.69 20.19 18.77
CA VAL A 166 25.95 19.61 18.25
C VAL A 166 26.98 20.69 17.91
N ILE A 167 26.55 21.76 17.24
CA ILE A 167 27.41 22.91 16.90
C ILE A 167 27.90 23.60 18.19
N LYS A 168 26.99 23.87 19.13
CA LYS A 168 27.31 24.54 20.40
C LYS A 168 28.33 23.75 21.25
N GLU A 169 28.25 22.42 21.23
CA GLU A 169 29.19 21.54 21.95
C GLU A 169 30.49 21.28 21.16
N GLY A 170 30.70 21.91 20.00
CA GLY A 170 31.93 21.81 19.22
C GLY A 170 32.11 20.45 18.52
N LEU A 171 31.02 19.73 18.27
CA LEU A 171 31.03 18.38 17.67
C LEU A 171 30.77 18.40 16.15
N SER A 172 30.81 19.57 15.51
CA SER A 172 30.53 19.74 14.08
C SER A 172 31.60 19.18 13.14
N SER A 173 32.76 18.77 13.66
CA SER A 173 33.82 18.09 12.90
C SER A 173 33.92 16.60 13.20
N ASP A 174 33.10 16.05 14.09
CA ASP A 174 33.11 14.61 14.41
C ASP A 174 32.42 13.83 13.29
N LEU A 175 33.17 12.97 12.59
CA LEU A 175 32.68 12.21 11.43
C LEU A 175 31.42 11.40 11.74
N PHE A 176 31.35 10.76 12.91
CA PHE A 176 30.23 9.90 13.26
C PHE A 176 28.96 10.71 13.52
N VAL A 177 29.09 11.85 14.19
CA VAL A 177 27.98 12.80 14.40
C VAL A 177 27.51 13.39 13.06
N CYS A 178 28.43 13.85 12.21
CA CYS A 178 28.08 14.43 10.91
C CYS A 178 27.41 13.42 9.97
N ASN A 179 27.88 12.16 9.93
CA ASN A 179 27.22 11.10 9.16
C ASN A 179 25.78 10.84 9.65
N CYS A 180 25.55 10.88 10.96
CA CYS A 180 24.20 10.80 11.52
C CYS A 180 23.33 12.01 11.13
N LEU A 181 23.89 13.22 11.10
CA LEU A 181 23.19 14.44 10.69
C LEU A 181 22.80 14.43 9.21
N ILE A 182 23.69 13.94 8.33
CA ILE A 182 23.39 13.69 6.91
C ILE A 182 22.17 12.77 6.79
N ASN A 183 22.18 11.63 7.48
CA ASN A 183 21.05 10.70 7.48
C ASN A 183 19.76 11.33 8.05
N LEU A 184 19.85 12.08 9.15
CA LEU A 184 18.70 12.80 9.73
C LEU A 184 18.04 13.72 8.71
N TYR A 185 18.83 14.53 8.01
CA TYR A 185 18.28 15.45 7.02
C TYR A 185 17.74 14.72 5.79
N ALA A 186 18.35 13.62 5.37
CA ALA A 186 17.83 12.77 4.31
C ALA A 186 16.46 12.14 4.67
N GLU A 187 16.31 11.60 5.88
CA GLU A 187 15.03 11.05 6.37
C GLU A 187 13.94 12.13 6.51
N CYS A 188 14.34 13.37 6.82
CA CYS A 188 13.44 14.53 6.84
C CYS A 188 13.21 15.17 5.45
N ARG A 189 13.70 14.54 4.37
CA ARG A 189 13.65 15.05 2.99
C ARG A 189 14.24 16.44 2.78
N CYS A 190 15.17 16.87 3.64
CA CYS A 190 15.84 18.18 3.58
C CYS A 190 17.26 18.04 3.02
N LEU A 191 17.36 17.65 1.75
CA LEU A 191 18.63 17.30 1.10
C LEU A 191 19.61 18.48 1.03
N ASP A 192 19.13 19.72 0.97
CA ASP A 192 19.97 20.93 1.03
C ASP A 192 20.80 20.98 2.30
N MET A 193 20.18 20.68 3.45
CA MET A 193 20.88 20.68 4.74
C MET A 193 21.83 19.48 4.84
N SER A 194 21.44 18.33 4.30
CA SER A 194 22.32 17.16 4.18
C SER A 194 23.60 17.50 3.39
N ALA A 195 23.46 18.12 2.21
CA ALA A 195 24.58 18.53 1.37
C ALA A 195 25.45 19.62 2.02
N ARG A 196 24.84 20.54 2.79
CA ARG A 196 25.58 21.55 3.57
C ARG A 196 26.42 20.92 4.67
N VAL A 197 25.86 19.98 5.44
CA VAL A 197 26.63 19.24 6.46
C VAL A 197 27.80 18.56 5.79
N PHE A 198 27.56 17.78 4.73
CA PHE A 198 28.62 17.09 3.98
C PHE A 198 29.71 18.04 3.47
N SER A 199 29.32 19.19 2.90
CA SER A 199 30.27 20.17 2.34
C SER A 199 31.08 20.90 3.42
N SER A 200 30.55 20.98 4.64
CA SER A 200 31.24 21.60 5.78
C SER A 200 32.22 20.66 6.51
N MET A 201 32.20 19.36 6.20
CA MET A 201 33.08 18.38 6.85
C MET A 201 34.53 18.56 6.37
N PRO A 202 35.51 18.73 7.29
CA PRO A 202 36.91 18.93 6.93
C PRO A 202 37.54 17.66 6.32
N GLU A 203 37.15 16.50 6.85
CA GLU A 203 37.50 15.17 6.33
C GLU A 203 36.23 14.40 6.05
N ARG A 204 36.26 13.53 5.03
CA ARG A 204 35.10 12.71 4.61
C ARG A 204 35.58 11.30 4.36
N ASP A 205 34.99 10.36 5.08
CA ASP A 205 35.23 8.92 4.91
C ASP A 205 34.20 8.30 3.96
N VAL A 206 34.39 7.03 3.60
CA VAL A 206 33.43 6.28 2.76
C VAL A 206 32.01 6.28 3.34
N VAL A 207 31.87 6.34 4.67
CA VAL A 207 30.57 6.40 5.34
C VAL A 207 29.86 7.73 5.09
N SER A 208 30.60 8.83 5.03
CA SER A 208 30.09 10.17 4.67
C SER A 208 29.50 10.16 3.27
N TRP A 209 30.21 9.58 2.31
CA TRP A 209 29.74 9.44 0.93
C TRP A 209 28.54 8.50 0.81
N ASN A 210 28.57 7.36 1.48
CA ASN A 210 27.46 6.40 1.50
C ASN A 210 26.19 7.03 2.05
N SER A 211 26.31 7.84 3.10
CA SER A 211 25.17 8.54 3.71
C SER A 211 24.52 9.52 2.72
N MET A 212 25.33 10.26 1.94
CA MET A 212 24.81 11.14 0.88
C MET A 212 24.18 10.36 -0.28
N ILE A 213 24.87 9.35 -0.82
CA ILE A 213 24.39 8.56 -1.95
C ILE A 213 23.07 7.86 -1.59
N ASN A 214 23.00 7.21 -0.43
CA ASN A 214 21.78 6.55 0.03
C ASN A 214 20.65 7.54 0.28
N GLY A 215 20.93 8.67 0.93
CA GLY A 215 19.94 9.71 1.19
C GLY A 215 19.34 10.29 -0.09
N LEU A 216 20.18 10.57 -1.10
CA LEU A 216 19.74 11.03 -2.42
C LEU A 216 18.94 9.96 -3.15
N ALA A 217 19.42 8.72 -3.17
CA ALA A 217 18.75 7.60 -3.81
C ALA A 217 17.37 7.33 -3.19
N GLN A 218 17.23 7.42 -1.87
CA GLN A 218 15.96 7.22 -1.15
C GLN A 218 14.94 8.32 -1.43
N ASN A 219 15.38 9.56 -1.64
CA ASN A 219 14.54 10.72 -1.90
C ASN A 219 14.30 11.01 -3.40
N ASP A 220 14.50 10.00 -4.25
CA ASP A 220 14.26 10.06 -5.70
C ASP A 220 15.12 11.09 -6.47
N CYS A 221 16.17 11.62 -5.83
CA CYS A 221 17.22 12.45 -6.44
C CYS A 221 18.29 11.58 -7.11
N VAL A 222 17.86 10.76 -8.05
CA VAL A 222 18.68 9.70 -8.65
C VAL A 222 19.90 10.24 -9.39
N ASP A 223 19.74 11.31 -10.17
CA ASP A 223 20.86 11.89 -10.94
C ASP A 223 21.95 12.46 -10.04
N GLU A 224 21.57 13.07 -8.92
CA GLU A 224 22.49 13.59 -7.92
C GLU A 224 23.23 12.44 -7.22
N ALA A 225 22.53 11.36 -6.88
CA ALA A 225 23.16 10.17 -6.28
C ALA A 225 24.26 9.58 -7.20
N LEU A 226 23.98 9.51 -8.51
CA LEU A 226 24.95 9.03 -9.51
C LEU A 226 26.13 10.01 -9.69
N GLU A 227 25.90 11.31 -9.60
CA GLU A 227 26.97 12.31 -9.66
C GLU A 227 27.87 12.24 -8.41
N PHE A 228 27.30 12.00 -7.23
CA PHE A 228 28.08 11.76 -6.01
C PHE A 228 28.93 10.49 -6.12
N PHE A 229 28.44 9.43 -6.78
CA PHE A 229 29.26 8.26 -7.10
C PHE A 229 30.41 8.62 -8.05
N ARG A 230 30.18 9.39 -9.11
CA ARG A 230 31.32 9.84 -9.96
C ARG A 230 32.31 10.73 -9.21
N ARG A 231 31.85 11.43 -8.17
CA ARG A 231 32.68 12.33 -7.36
C ARG A 231 33.53 11.56 -6.34
N ILE A 232 33.01 10.50 -5.72
CA ILE A 232 33.81 9.67 -4.78
C ILE A 232 35.05 9.09 -5.47
N GLU A 233 34.92 8.64 -6.73
CA GLU A 233 36.03 8.12 -7.53
C GLU A 233 37.04 9.20 -7.90
N ARG A 234 36.56 10.39 -8.29
CA ARG A 234 37.44 11.54 -8.62
C ARG A 234 38.23 12.05 -7.42
N GLU A 235 37.66 11.95 -6.22
CA GLU A 235 38.34 12.28 -4.96
C GLU A 235 39.23 11.11 -4.45
N GLY A 236 39.32 10.01 -5.19
CA GLY A 236 40.23 8.89 -4.89
C GLY A 236 39.81 8.05 -3.68
N VAL A 237 38.52 8.04 -3.34
CA VAL A 237 37.99 7.24 -2.23
C VAL A 237 37.39 5.96 -2.80
N ASP A 238 37.91 4.81 -2.37
CA ASP A 238 37.48 3.50 -2.87
C ASP A 238 36.03 3.16 -2.42
N PRO A 239 35.11 2.93 -3.37
CA PRO A 239 33.75 2.47 -3.06
C PRO A 239 33.76 1.10 -2.37
N ASN A 240 32.87 0.92 -1.39
CA ASN A 240 32.65 -0.38 -0.75
C ASN A 240 31.28 -0.98 -1.11
N ASP A 241 30.97 -2.14 -0.55
CA ASP A 241 29.71 -2.84 -0.78
C ASP A 241 28.48 -1.97 -0.47
N VAL A 242 28.51 -1.21 0.62
CA VAL A 242 27.44 -0.26 1.00
C VAL A 242 27.31 0.88 -0.01
N THR A 243 28.42 1.39 -0.55
CA THR A 243 28.40 2.38 -1.64
C THR A 243 27.65 1.80 -2.84
N MET A 244 28.04 0.60 -3.27
CA MET A 244 27.48 -0.02 -4.47
C MET A 244 26.00 -0.36 -4.32
N VAL A 245 25.54 -0.78 -3.14
CA VAL A 245 24.10 -1.00 -2.85
C VAL A 245 23.29 0.29 -3.08
N GLY A 246 23.78 1.43 -2.59
CA GLY A 246 23.12 2.72 -2.77
C GLY A 246 23.01 3.14 -4.23
N VAL A 247 24.11 2.99 -4.98
CA VAL A 247 24.18 3.34 -6.40
C VAL A 247 23.33 2.41 -7.27
N LEU A 248 23.35 1.10 -6.99
CA LEU A 248 22.48 0.12 -7.66
C LEU A 248 21.00 0.38 -7.39
N SER A 249 20.64 0.77 -6.17
CA SER A 249 19.27 1.17 -5.81
C SER A 249 18.82 2.38 -6.63
N ALA A 250 19.66 3.43 -6.70
CA ALA A 250 19.40 4.60 -7.54
C ALA A 250 19.27 4.23 -9.02
N CYS A 251 20.16 3.37 -9.53
CA CYS A 251 20.13 2.88 -10.90
C CYS A 251 18.83 2.11 -11.23
N GLY A 252 18.40 1.22 -10.32
CA GLY A 252 17.15 0.48 -10.44
C GLY A 252 15.93 1.39 -10.43
N LYS A 253 15.96 2.49 -9.67
CA LYS A 253 14.91 3.53 -9.72
C LYS A 253 14.89 4.30 -11.04
N LYS A 254 16.06 4.58 -11.63
CA LYS A 254 16.18 5.23 -12.96
C LYS A 254 15.76 4.33 -14.12
N LEU A 255 15.74 3.01 -13.90
CA LEU A 255 15.62 1.99 -14.95
C LEU A 255 16.78 2.05 -15.97
N ASP A 256 17.97 2.52 -15.54
CA ASP A 256 19.15 2.64 -16.41
C ASP A 256 19.93 1.33 -16.50
N LEU A 257 19.41 0.38 -17.30
CA LEU A 257 20.01 -0.94 -17.46
C LEU A 257 21.47 -0.89 -17.95
N LYS A 258 21.84 0.09 -18.77
CA LYS A 258 23.20 0.20 -19.33
C LYS A 258 24.19 0.54 -18.23
N PHE A 259 23.86 1.54 -17.41
CA PHE A 259 24.68 1.90 -16.27
C PHE A 259 24.71 0.78 -15.22
N GLY A 260 23.59 0.11 -14.98
CA GLY A 260 23.50 -1.04 -14.08
C GLY A 260 24.43 -2.20 -14.44
N ARG A 261 24.49 -2.56 -15.74
CA ARG A 261 25.45 -3.56 -16.24
C ARG A 261 26.90 -3.12 -16.04
N TRP A 262 27.20 -1.86 -16.29
CA TRP A 262 28.53 -1.31 -16.07
C TRP A 262 28.93 -1.36 -14.59
N LEU A 263 28.03 -0.99 -13.67
CA LEU A 263 28.25 -1.10 -12.23
C LEU A 263 28.51 -2.54 -11.79
N HIS A 264 27.74 -3.50 -12.31
CA HIS A 264 27.96 -4.90 -11.99
C HIS A 264 29.36 -5.37 -12.43
N SER A 265 29.78 -5.04 -13.66
CA SER A 265 31.16 -5.31 -14.11
C SER A 265 32.22 -4.54 -13.31
N TYR A 266 31.89 -3.34 -12.80
CA TYR A 266 32.79 -2.57 -11.94
C TYR A 266 33.03 -3.28 -10.60
N ILE A 267 31.98 -3.83 -9.98
CA ILE A 267 32.06 -4.61 -8.72
C ILE A 267 33.02 -5.78 -8.90
N GLU A 268 32.87 -6.54 -9.99
CA GLU A 268 33.71 -7.69 -10.30
C GLU A 268 35.17 -7.28 -10.55
N LYS A 269 35.40 -6.27 -11.39
CA LYS A 269 36.75 -5.83 -11.79
C LYS A 269 37.56 -5.23 -10.65
N ASN A 270 36.91 -4.51 -9.73
CA ASN A 270 37.58 -3.90 -8.59
C ASN A 270 37.63 -4.84 -7.37
N GLY A 271 37.21 -6.10 -7.51
CA GLY A 271 37.27 -7.09 -6.44
C GLY A 271 36.42 -6.73 -5.22
N ILE A 272 35.35 -5.93 -5.40
CA ILE A 272 34.43 -5.60 -4.32
C ILE A 272 33.70 -6.88 -3.93
N ARG A 273 33.86 -7.30 -2.68
CA ARG A 273 33.26 -8.54 -2.16
C ARG A 273 31.74 -8.50 -2.35
N LEU A 274 31.22 -9.43 -3.15
CA LEU A 274 29.78 -9.69 -3.29
C LEU A 274 29.24 -10.32 -2.01
N SER A 275 28.91 -9.49 -1.03
CA SER A 275 28.08 -9.90 0.11
C SER A 275 26.67 -10.26 -0.38
N LEU A 276 25.94 -11.07 0.39
CA LEU A 276 24.55 -11.43 0.05
C LEU A 276 23.66 -10.18 -0.14
N ILE A 277 23.91 -9.14 0.66
CA ILE A 277 23.23 -7.83 0.54
C ILE A 277 23.54 -7.18 -0.81
N LEU A 278 24.80 -7.12 -1.21
CA LEU A 278 25.20 -6.54 -2.50
C LEU A 278 24.67 -7.38 -3.68
N GLY A 279 24.72 -8.71 -3.58
CA GLY A 279 24.14 -9.61 -4.57
C GLY A 279 22.63 -9.38 -4.75
N ASN A 280 21.88 -9.26 -3.65
CA ASN A 280 20.46 -8.93 -3.70
C ASN A 280 20.19 -7.55 -4.33
N ALA A 281 21.06 -6.55 -4.11
CA ALA A 281 20.95 -5.26 -4.77
C ALA A 281 21.20 -5.33 -6.30
N VAL A 282 22.13 -6.18 -6.75
CA VAL A 282 22.35 -6.44 -8.19
C VAL A 282 21.12 -7.12 -8.81
N LEU A 283 20.55 -8.13 -8.14
CA LEU A 283 19.31 -8.78 -8.57
C LEU A 283 18.15 -7.79 -8.69
N ASP A 284 17.92 -6.98 -7.66
CA ASP A 284 16.84 -5.98 -7.63
C ASP A 284 17.00 -4.94 -8.74
N MET A 285 18.23 -4.48 -9.01
CA MET A 285 18.53 -3.58 -10.11
C MET A 285 18.15 -4.19 -11.46
N TYR A 286 18.58 -5.43 -11.76
CA TYR A 286 18.24 -6.08 -13.02
C TYR A 286 16.73 -6.35 -13.14
N ALA A 287 16.09 -6.82 -12.06
CA ALA A 287 14.66 -7.10 -12.03
C ALA A 287 13.83 -5.83 -12.25
N LYS A 288 14.19 -4.70 -11.61
CA LYS A 288 13.55 -3.40 -11.82
C LYS A 288 13.74 -2.89 -13.26
N CYS A 289 14.93 -3.02 -13.80
CA CYS A 289 15.24 -2.68 -15.20
C CYS A 289 14.61 -3.63 -16.23
N GLY A 290 13.83 -4.65 -15.79
CA GLY A 290 13.16 -5.61 -16.67
C GLY A 290 14.09 -6.64 -17.34
N SER A 291 15.37 -6.71 -16.95
CA SER A 291 16.33 -7.65 -17.53
C SER A 291 16.39 -8.96 -16.75
N MET A 292 15.29 -9.71 -16.77
CA MET A 292 15.19 -10.96 -16.00
C MET A 292 16.16 -12.06 -16.47
N ASN A 293 16.64 -12.01 -17.72
CA ASN A 293 17.68 -12.93 -18.19
C ASN A 293 19.02 -12.70 -17.49
N ASP A 294 19.42 -11.43 -17.30
CA ASP A 294 20.66 -11.10 -16.59
C ASP A 294 20.50 -11.37 -15.09
N ALA A 295 19.33 -11.01 -14.52
CA ALA A 295 18.99 -11.33 -13.14
C ALA A 295 19.07 -12.85 -12.89
N ARG A 296 18.51 -13.67 -13.79
CA ARG A 296 18.50 -15.12 -13.65
C ARG A 296 19.90 -15.74 -13.73
N LYS A 297 20.71 -15.31 -14.71
CA LYS A 297 22.11 -15.75 -14.81
C LYS A 297 22.89 -15.43 -13.54
N PHE A 298 22.75 -14.21 -13.03
CA PHE A 298 23.42 -13.82 -11.79
C PHE A 298 22.89 -14.62 -10.59
N PHE A 299 21.57 -14.75 -10.46
CA PHE A 299 20.93 -15.57 -9.43
C PHE A 299 21.47 -17.00 -9.42
N ASP A 300 21.50 -17.67 -10.56
CA ASP A 300 22.00 -19.06 -10.65
C ASP A 300 23.49 -19.16 -10.24
N SER A 301 24.29 -18.12 -10.49
CA SER A 301 25.70 -18.05 -10.10
C SER A 301 25.94 -17.79 -8.59
N MET A 302 24.95 -17.29 -7.85
CA MET A 302 25.09 -17.01 -6.42
C MET A 302 25.26 -18.31 -5.61
N VAL A 303 26.34 -18.40 -4.82
CA VAL A 303 26.63 -19.57 -3.97
C VAL A 303 25.62 -19.70 -2.83
N GLU A 304 25.33 -18.59 -2.16
CA GLU A 304 24.33 -18.49 -1.10
C GLU A 304 23.16 -17.62 -1.57
N LYS A 305 21.94 -18.01 -1.20
CA LYS A 305 20.69 -17.32 -1.55
C LYS A 305 19.82 -17.28 -0.30
N ASP A 306 19.29 -16.12 0.03
CA ASP A 306 18.29 -15.97 1.08
C ASP A 306 16.90 -15.73 0.49
N ILE A 307 15.92 -15.63 1.38
CA ILE A 307 14.53 -15.29 1.04
C ILE A 307 14.46 -14.01 0.21
N ILE A 308 15.33 -13.02 0.44
CA ILE A 308 15.35 -11.78 -0.34
C ILE A 308 15.77 -12.07 -1.78
N SER A 309 16.79 -12.91 -2.02
CA SER A 309 17.19 -13.32 -3.37
C SER A 309 16.03 -13.93 -4.13
N TRP A 310 15.32 -14.88 -3.50
CA TRP A 310 14.20 -15.60 -4.12
C TRP A 310 12.99 -14.69 -4.38
N THR A 311 12.56 -13.92 -3.38
CA THR A 311 11.40 -13.02 -3.49
C THR A 311 11.64 -11.89 -4.50
N THR A 312 12.87 -11.38 -4.62
CA THR A 312 13.25 -10.40 -5.67
C THR A 312 13.04 -10.98 -7.07
N MET A 313 13.46 -12.23 -7.29
CA MET A 313 13.27 -12.91 -8.58
C MET A 313 11.79 -13.20 -8.88
N LEU A 314 11.03 -13.67 -7.89
CA LEU A 314 9.58 -13.91 -8.03
C LEU A 314 8.85 -12.62 -8.41
N ALA A 315 9.11 -11.52 -7.69
CA ALA A 315 8.54 -10.21 -8.00
C ALA A 315 8.98 -9.68 -9.38
N GLY A 316 10.22 -9.96 -9.79
CA GLY A 316 10.73 -9.63 -11.12
C GLY A 316 9.97 -10.33 -12.25
N TYR A 317 9.83 -11.65 -12.18
CA TYR A 317 9.08 -12.43 -13.17
C TYR A 317 7.60 -12.06 -13.22
N ALA A 318 6.97 -11.87 -12.06
CA ALA A 318 5.57 -11.48 -11.97
C ALA A 318 5.27 -10.13 -12.64
N ARG A 319 6.17 -9.15 -12.48
CA ARG A 319 6.04 -7.82 -13.10
C ARG A 319 6.09 -7.87 -14.63
N LEU A 320 6.85 -8.81 -15.19
CA LEU A 320 6.92 -9.04 -16.64
C LEU A 320 5.78 -9.94 -17.14
N GLY A 321 4.95 -10.48 -16.25
CA GLY A 321 3.88 -11.41 -16.61
C GLY A 321 4.35 -12.84 -16.91
N ASP A 322 5.61 -13.18 -16.62
CA ASP A 322 6.13 -14.55 -16.80
C ASP A 322 5.82 -15.41 -15.58
N PHE A 323 4.55 -15.77 -15.46
CA PHE A 323 4.03 -16.55 -14.33
C PHE A 323 4.52 -17.98 -14.31
N THR A 324 4.85 -18.54 -15.47
CA THR A 324 5.46 -19.85 -15.60
C THR A 324 6.83 -19.88 -14.93
N ALA A 325 7.71 -18.94 -15.28
CA ALA A 325 9.02 -18.86 -14.66
C ALA A 325 8.94 -18.51 -13.17
N ALA A 326 8.00 -17.65 -12.77
CA ALA A 326 7.75 -17.36 -11.35
C ALA A 326 7.32 -18.64 -10.59
N ARG A 327 6.41 -19.43 -11.16
CA ARG A 327 5.93 -20.67 -10.53
C ARG A 327 7.02 -21.74 -10.47
N ASP A 328 7.74 -21.96 -11.56
CA ASP A 328 8.86 -22.90 -11.61
C ASP A 328 9.93 -22.56 -10.56
N LEU A 329 10.24 -21.27 -10.41
CA LEU A 329 11.19 -20.79 -9.41
C LEU A 329 10.66 -21.05 -7.99
N PHE A 330 9.39 -20.75 -7.74
CA PHE A 330 8.76 -21.03 -6.45
C PHE A 330 8.77 -22.52 -6.11
N ASP A 331 8.46 -23.38 -7.07
CA ASP A 331 8.45 -24.82 -6.87
C ASP A 331 9.86 -25.36 -6.56
N SER A 332 10.90 -24.76 -7.14
CA SER A 332 12.31 -25.07 -6.85
C SER A 332 12.83 -24.61 -5.47
N LEU A 333 12.04 -23.87 -4.68
CA LEU A 333 12.44 -23.41 -3.34
C LEU A 333 12.71 -24.60 -2.39
N PRO A 334 13.88 -24.64 -1.72
CA PRO A 334 14.20 -25.68 -0.74
C PRO A 334 13.22 -25.72 0.44
N SER A 335 12.75 -24.56 0.88
CA SER A 335 11.74 -24.39 1.94
C SER A 335 10.85 -23.21 1.59
N LYS A 336 9.53 -23.40 1.65
CA LYS A 336 8.52 -22.40 1.32
C LYS A 336 7.95 -21.81 2.62
N ASP A 337 8.58 -20.76 3.11
CA ASP A 337 8.10 -20.00 4.27
C ASP A 337 6.98 -19.02 3.88
N ILE A 338 6.35 -18.40 4.88
CA ILE A 338 5.21 -17.48 4.61
C ILE A 338 5.61 -16.28 3.73
N ALA A 339 6.87 -15.80 3.81
CA ALA A 339 7.35 -14.69 3.01
C ALA A 339 7.38 -15.02 1.51
N THR A 340 7.82 -16.22 1.14
CA THR A 340 7.81 -16.67 -0.26
C THR A 340 6.39 -16.88 -0.81
N TRP A 341 5.47 -17.44 -0.01
CA TRP A 341 4.05 -17.52 -0.37
C TRP A 341 3.43 -16.12 -0.59
N ASN A 342 3.68 -15.19 0.32
CA ASN A 342 3.20 -13.81 0.23
C ASN A 342 3.73 -13.10 -1.01
N ALA A 343 5.01 -13.30 -1.34
CA ALA A 343 5.60 -12.73 -2.54
C ALA A 343 4.89 -13.22 -3.80
N LEU A 344 4.63 -14.54 -3.92
CA LEU A 344 3.96 -15.12 -5.09
C LEU A 344 2.48 -14.70 -5.20
N ILE A 345 1.73 -14.74 -4.10
CA ILE A 345 0.31 -14.33 -4.08
C ILE A 345 0.20 -12.84 -4.43
N SER A 346 1.01 -11.97 -3.81
CA SER A 346 0.98 -10.53 -4.07
C SER A 346 1.39 -10.20 -5.50
N ALA A 347 2.37 -10.94 -6.04
CA ALA A 347 2.80 -10.86 -7.43
C ALA A 347 1.63 -11.11 -8.40
N TYR A 348 0.91 -12.21 -8.22
CA TYR A 348 -0.25 -12.55 -9.05
C TYR A 348 -1.36 -11.49 -8.99
N VAL A 349 -1.63 -10.94 -7.79
CA VAL A 349 -2.64 -9.90 -7.60
C VAL A 349 -2.25 -8.59 -8.29
N GLN A 350 -0.99 -8.17 -8.17
CA GLN A 350 -0.48 -6.94 -8.77
C GLN A 350 -0.40 -7.02 -10.30
N SER A 351 -0.18 -8.21 -10.84
CA SER A 351 -0.09 -8.43 -12.29
C SER A 351 -1.45 -8.67 -12.97
N GLY A 352 -2.55 -8.65 -12.22
CA GLY A 352 -3.90 -8.85 -12.75
C GLY A 352 -4.29 -10.31 -12.97
N ASN A 353 -3.64 -11.27 -12.26
CA ASN A 353 -3.93 -12.70 -12.33
C ASN A 353 -4.47 -13.24 -10.99
N PRO A 354 -5.63 -12.76 -10.51
CA PRO A 354 -6.15 -13.11 -9.20
C PRO A 354 -6.59 -14.59 -9.06
N LYS A 355 -6.81 -15.31 -10.16
CA LYS A 355 -7.13 -16.76 -10.13
C LYS A 355 -5.97 -17.58 -9.59
N ASP A 356 -4.77 -17.35 -10.11
CA ASP A 356 -3.55 -18.04 -9.68
C ASP A 356 -3.16 -17.64 -8.25
N ALA A 357 -3.44 -16.39 -7.85
CA ALA A 357 -3.29 -15.95 -6.47
C ALA A 357 -4.15 -16.77 -5.50
N ILE A 358 -5.43 -17.00 -5.84
CA ILE A 358 -6.34 -17.81 -5.02
C ILE A 358 -5.96 -19.29 -5.05
N ALA A 359 -5.55 -19.83 -6.20
CA ALA A 359 -5.05 -21.21 -6.28
C ALA A 359 -3.82 -21.41 -5.37
N THR A 360 -2.86 -20.48 -5.41
CA THR A 360 -1.68 -20.48 -4.56
C THR A 360 -2.06 -20.34 -3.07
N PHE A 361 -3.07 -19.53 -2.74
CA PHE A 361 -3.58 -19.43 -1.37
C PHE A 361 -4.18 -20.75 -0.88
N ASN A 362 -4.95 -21.45 -1.71
CA ASN A 362 -5.51 -22.76 -1.37
C ASN A 362 -4.40 -23.79 -1.12
N GLU A 363 -3.29 -23.74 -1.88
CA GLU A 363 -2.12 -24.57 -1.63
C GLU A 363 -1.44 -24.23 -0.29
N LEU A 364 -1.28 -22.94 0.03
CA LEU A 364 -0.77 -22.49 1.32
C LEU A 364 -1.63 -23.01 2.49
N GLN A 365 -2.96 -23.03 2.36
CA GLN A 365 -3.84 -23.57 3.39
C GLN A 365 -3.62 -25.06 3.68
N LEU A 366 -3.17 -25.82 2.67
CA LEU A 366 -2.86 -27.24 2.80
C LEU A 366 -1.42 -27.49 3.28
N SER A 367 -0.57 -26.46 3.27
CA SER A 367 0.80 -26.54 3.76
C SER A 367 0.85 -26.76 5.27
N LYS A 368 1.81 -27.57 5.73
CA LYS A 368 2.10 -27.76 7.16
C LYS A 368 3.13 -26.77 7.70
N ASP A 369 3.91 -26.17 6.80
CA ASP A 369 5.11 -25.40 7.14
C ASP A 369 4.83 -23.90 7.30
N ALA A 370 3.68 -23.43 6.82
CA ALA A 370 3.29 -22.02 6.88
C ALA A 370 1.77 -21.88 7.11
N LYS A 371 1.38 -20.78 7.75
CA LYS A 371 -0.02 -20.39 7.91
C LYS A 371 -0.22 -18.99 7.34
N PRO A 372 -1.41 -18.67 6.80
CA PRO A 372 -1.75 -17.32 6.35
C PRO A 372 -1.50 -16.28 7.45
N ASP A 373 -0.74 -15.24 7.10
CA ASP A 373 -0.54 -14.06 7.95
C ASP A 373 -1.31 -12.85 7.40
N GLU A 374 -1.22 -11.69 8.06
CA GLU A 374 -1.94 -10.49 7.64
C GLU A 374 -1.69 -10.12 6.17
N VAL A 375 -0.44 -10.24 5.70
CA VAL A 375 -0.06 -9.91 4.32
C VAL A 375 -0.70 -10.90 3.35
N THR A 376 -0.72 -12.19 3.69
CA THR A 376 -1.45 -13.21 2.92
C THR A 376 -2.92 -12.83 2.78
N LEU A 377 -3.57 -12.53 3.91
CA LEU A 377 -5.01 -12.28 3.96
C LEU A 377 -5.38 -11.02 3.16
N VAL A 378 -4.59 -9.95 3.26
CA VAL A 378 -4.78 -8.73 2.46
C VAL A 378 -4.66 -9.02 0.96
N SER A 379 -3.59 -9.69 0.54
CA SER A 379 -3.37 -9.98 -0.88
C SER A 379 -4.48 -10.90 -1.43
N THR A 380 -4.87 -11.94 -0.70
CA THR A 380 -5.96 -12.83 -1.13
C THR A 380 -7.32 -12.13 -1.13
N LEU A 381 -7.62 -11.27 -0.15
CA LEU A 381 -8.86 -10.46 -0.16
C LEU A 381 -8.91 -9.51 -1.36
N SER A 382 -7.77 -8.94 -1.76
CA SER A 382 -7.65 -8.14 -2.99
C SER A 382 -7.90 -8.99 -4.24
N ALA A 383 -7.40 -10.23 -4.28
CA ALA A 383 -7.73 -11.18 -5.35
C ALA A 383 -9.24 -11.48 -5.42
N CYS A 384 -9.87 -11.68 -4.25
CA CYS A 384 -11.31 -11.89 -4.15
C CYS A 384 -12.10 -10.68 -4.65
N SER A 385 -11.67 -9.47 -4.26
CA SER A 385 -12.20 -8.19 -4.72
C SER A 385 -12.14 -8.08 -6.24
N GLN A 386 -11.03 -8.46 -6.89
CA GLN A 386 -10.92 -8.44 -8.35
C GLN A 386 -11.86 -9.44 -9.04
N LEU A 387 -11.98 -10.67 -8.55
CA LEU A 387 -12.81 -11.72 -9.16
C LEU A 387 -14.30 -11.67 -8.77
N GLY A 388 -14.65 -10.93 -7.72
CA GLY A 388 -15.97 -11.03 -7.11
C GLY A 388 -16.19 -12.32 -6.32
N ALA A 389 -15.11 -12.90 -5.75
CA ALA A 389 -15.16 -14.15 -4.98
C ALA A 389 -15.65 -13.90 -3.53
N MET A 390 -16.96 -13.77 -3.39
CA MET A 390 -17.67 -13.45 -2.15
C MET A 390 -17.59 -14.57 -1.12
N GLU A 391 -17.67 -15.84 -1.54
CA GLU A 391 -17.63 -16.98 -0.61
C GLU A 391 -16.25 -17.11 0.04
N LEU A 392 -15.18 -17.06 -0.76
CA LEU A 392 -13.81 -17.11 -0.24
C LEU A 392 -13.49 -15.87 0.62
N GLY A 393 -13.86 -14.67 0.18
CA GLY A 393 -13.69 -13.46 0.98
C GLY A 393 -14.44 -13.51 2.31
N GLY A 394 -15.65 -14.07 2.31
CA GLY A 394 -16.43 -14.34 3.52
C GLY A 394 -15.76 -15.36 4.45
N TRP A 395 -15.23 -16.44 3.89
CA TRP A 395 -14.47 -17.45 4.65
C TRP A 395 -13.23 -16.83 5.29
N ILE A 396 -12.48 -15.98 4.57
CA ILE A 396 -11.31 -15.29 5.11
C ILE A 396 -11.70 -14.39 6.29
N HIS A 397 -12.82 -13.66 6.19
CA HIS A 397 -13.30 -12.84 7.31
C HIS A 397 -13.67 -13.69 8.54
N VAL A 398 -14.24 -14.88 8.36
CA VAL A 398 -14.48 -15.84 9.47
C VAL A 398 -13.16 -16.37 10.02
N TYR A 399 -12.18 -16.68 9.17
CA TYR A 399 -10.84 -17.13 9.57
C TYR A 399 -10.13 -16.08 10.44
N ILE A 400 -10.16 -14.80 10.06
CA ILE A 400 -9.61 -13.67 10.84
C ILE A 400 -10.17 -13.68 12.26
N LYS A 401 -11.50 -13.83 12.41
CA LYS A 401 -12.17 -13.87 13.71
C LYS A 401 -11.77 -15.09 14.52
N LYS A 402 -11.68 -16.27 13.87
CA LYS A 402 -11.39 -17.55 14.53
C LYS A 402 -9.95 -17.62 15.04
N GLU A 403 -8.98 -17.15 14.26
CA GLU A 403 -7.56 -17.17 14.65
C GLU A 403 -7.17 -15.98 15.54
N GLY A 404 -8.11 -15.08 15.86
CA GLY A 404 -7.85 -13.92 16.72
C GLY A 404 -6.93 -12.88 16.08
N VAL A 405 -6.89 -12.82 14.74
CA VAL A 405 -6.11 -11.81 14.02
C VAL A 405 -6.73 -10.45 14.27
N ARG A 406 -5.95 -9.52 14.83
CA ARG A 406 -6.43 -8.17 15.18
C ARG A 406 -6.77 -7.40 13.91
N LEU A 407 -8.01 -6.94 13.80
CA LEU A 407 -8.44 -6.00 12.77
C LEU A 407 -7.78 -4.64 12.99
N ASN A 408 -6.78 -4.31 12.17
CA ASN A 408 -6.21 -2.97 12.07
C ASN A 408 -6.88 -2.21 10.89
N CYS A 409 -6.57 -0.92 10.73
CA CYS A 409 -7.15 -0.11 9.66
C CYS A 409 -6.86 -0.67 8.26
N HIS A 410 -5.70 -1.32 8.05
CA HIS A 410 -5.31 -1.88 6.75
C HIS A 410 -6.20 -3.07 6.36
N LEU A 411 -6.33 -4.06 7.23
CA LEU A 411 -7.16 -5.24 7.00
C LEU A 411 -8.64 -4.87 6.89
N VAL A 412 -9.10 -3.90 7.67
CA VAL A 412 -10.47 -3.36 7.61
C VAL A 412 -10.73 -2.68 6.27
N THR A 413 -9.79 -1.85 5.81
CA THR A 413 -9.88 -1.20 4.48
C THR A 413 -10.01 -2.25 3.38
N THR A 414 -9.20 -3.31 3.42
CA THR A 414 -9.25 -4.40 2.44
C THR A 414 -10.54 -5.21 2.51
N LEU A 415 -11.08 -5.46 3.71
CA LEU A 415 -12.38 -6.13 3.87
C LEU A 415 -13.54 -5.28 3.32
N ILE A 416 -13.53 -3.96 3.57
CA ILE A 416 -14.50 -3.02 3.01
C ILE A 416 -14.40 -3.02 1.47
N ASP A 417 -13.19 -2.94 0.92
CA ASP A 417 -12.96 -3.00 -0.52
C ASP A 417 -13.49 -4.31 -1.11
N MET A 418 -13.16 -5.44 -0.49
CA MET A 418 -13.60 -6.78 -0.92
C MET A 418 -15.12 -6.90 -0.90
N TYR A 419 -15.79 -6.59 0.22
CA TYR A 419 -17.25 -6.72 0.29
C TYR A 419 -17.96 -5.76 -0.66
N SER A 420 -17.49 -4.52 -0.78
CA SER A 420 -18.04 -3.55 -1.72
C SER A 420 -17.91 -4.07 -3.15
N LYS A 421 -16.70 -4.49 -3.57
CA LYS A 421 -16.44 -5.00 -4.93
C LYS A 421 -17.02 -6.39 -5.21
N CYS A 422 -17.39 -7.17 -4.19
CA CYS A 422 -18.17 -8.40 -4.34
C CYS A 422 -19.69 -8.16 -4.31
N GLY A 423 -20.14 -6.91 -4.12
CA GLY A 423 -21.54 -6.51 -4.22
C GLY A 423 -22.35 -6.66 -2.93
N ASP A 424 -21.70 -6.87 -1.78
CA ASP A 424 -22.33 -6.91 -0.44
C ASP A 424 -21.98 -5.64 0.34
N LEU A 425 -22.61 -4.52 -0.06
CA LEU A 425 -22.41 -3.22 0.57
C LEU A 425 -22.82 -3.22 2.06
N GLN A 426 -23.79 -4.05 2.44
CA GLN A 426 -24.27 -4.12 3.82
C GLN A 426 -23.18 -4.66 4.75
N LYS A 427 -22.50 -5.76 4.36
CA LYS A 427 -21.36 -6.25 5.13
C LYS A 427 -20.18 -5.29 5.14
N ALA A 428 -19.96 -4.54 4.06
CA ALA A 428 -18.94 -3.49 4.05
C ALA A 428 -19.22 -2.42 5.12
N LEU A 429 -20.48 -1.99 5.26
CA LEU A 429 -20.93 -1.08 6.32
C LEU A 429 -20.77 -1.70 7.72
N GLU A 430 -21.13 -2.96 7.91
CA GLU A 430 -20.94 -3.66 9.18
C GLU A 430 -19.47 -3.74 9.60
N VAL A 431 -18.56 -4.01 8.65
CA VAL A 431 -17.12 -4.00 8.89
C VAL A 431 -16.64 -2.59 9.22
N PHE A 432 -17.11 -1.58 8.50
CA PHE A 432 -16.81 -0.18 8.77
C PHE A 432 -17.24 0.24 10.18
N ASP A 433 -18.40 -0.23 10.66
CA ASP A 433 -18.93 0.08 11.99
C ASP A 433 -18.23 -0.71 13.11
N SER A 434 -17.55 -1.82 12.79
CA SER A 434 -16.89 -2.70 13.76
C SER A 434 -15.61 -2.14 14.41
N VAL A 435 -15.07 -1.02 13.92
CA VAL A 435 -13.83 -0.41 14.44
C VAL A 435 -14.06 0.94 15.09
N ASP A 436 -13.50 1.16 16.28
CA ASP A 436 -13.66 2.44 16.99
C ASP A 436 -12.85 3.58 16.36
N GLN A 437 -11.56 3.30 16.06
CA GLN A 437 -10.66 4.27 15.42
C GLN A 437 -10.53 3.97 13.93
N ARG A 438 -10.89 4.97 13.12
CA ARG A 438 -10.85 4.91 11.65
C ARG A 438 -9.88 5.97 11.15
N ASP A 439 -8.84 5.55 10.46
CA ASP A 439 -7.97 6.46 9.73
C ASP A 439 -8.62 6.90 8.41
N VAL A 440 -7.94 7.78 7.68
CA VAL A 440 -8.43 8.32 6.40
C VAL A 440 -8.67 7.22 5.35
N PHE A 441 -7.94 6.09 5.41
CA PHE A 441 -8.07 5.02 4.43
C PHE A 441 -9.38 4.24 4.62
N VAL A 442 -9.76 3.94 5.86
CA VAL A 442 -11.04 3.27 6.17
C VAL A 442 -12.24 4.12 5.72
N TRP A 443 -12.22 5.44 6.00
CA TRP A 443 -13.25 6.37 5.53
C TRP A 443 -13.30 6.42 4.00
N SER A 444 -12.14 6.58 3.36
CA SER A 444 -12.05 6.72 1.90
C SER A 444 -12.52 5.45 1.17
N ALA A 445 -12.23 4.26 1.70
CA ALA A 445 -12.69 3.00 1.13
C ALA A 445 -14.20 2.83 1.22
N MET A 446 -14.82 3.23 2.34
CA MET A 446 -16.28 3.17 2.48
C MET A 446 -16.99 4.19 1.57
N ILE A 447 -16.43 5.40 1.42
CA ILE A 447 -16.92 6.41 0.45
C ILE A 447 -16.84 5.85 -0.99
N ALA A 448 -15.74 5.19 -1.35
CA ALA A 448 -15.60 4.53 -2.65
C ALA A 448 -16.65 3.42 -2.85
N GLY A 449 -16.86 2.58 -1.83
CA GLY A 449 -17.88 1.54 -1.83
C GLY A 449 -19.29 2.10 -2.04
N LEU A 450 -19.66 3.19 -1.36
CA LEU A 450 -20.94 3.85 -1.59
C LEU A 450 -21.06 4.42 -3.01
N GLY A 451 -19.99 5.06 -3.50
CA GLY A 451 -19.93 5.64 -4.85
C GLY A 451 -20.08 4.61 -5.97
N MET A 452 -19.40 3.46 -5.88
CA MET A 452 -19.52 2.40 -6.89
C MET A 452 -20.90 1.73 -6.88
N HIS A 453 -21.63 1.79 -5.76
CA HIS A 453 -23.01 1.33 -5.64
C HIS A 453 -24.06 2.41 -6.01
N GLY A 454 -23.63 3.60 -6.45
CA GLY A 454 -24.52 4.70 -6.82
C GLY A 454 -25.21 5.37 -5.62
N ARG A 455 -24.71 5.18 -4.40
CA ARG A 455 -25.21 5.77 -3.14
C ARG A 455 -24.47 7.09 -2.83
N GLY A 456 -24.40 8.00 -3.80
CA GLY A 456 -23.62 9.23 -3.70
C GLY A 456 -24.05 10.16 -2.56
N LYS A 457 -25.35 10.22 -2.24
CA LYS A 457 -25.84 11.02 -1.09
C LYS A 457 -25.27 10.53 0.23
N ASP A 458 -25.27 9.21 0.44
CA ASP A 458 -24.70 8.60 1.63
C ASP A 458 -23.19 8.77 1.68
N ALA A 459 -22.51 8.78 0.52
CA ALA A 459 -21.09 9.06 0.43
C ALA A 459 -20.76 10.48 0.91
N VAL A 460 -21.61 11.46 0.54
CA VAL A 460 -21.53 12.86 1.00
C VAL A 460 -21.81 12.98 2.51
N GLU A 461 -22.81 12.27 3.01
CA GLU A 461 -23.09 12.21 4.45
C GLU A 461 -21.91 11.59 5.23
N LEU A 462 -21.35 10.51 4.71
CA LEU A 462 -20.21 9.84 5.33
C LEU A 462 -18.95 10.72 5.33
N PHE A 463 -18.73 11.51 4.28
CA PHE A 463 -17.69 12.53 4.25
C PHE A 463 -17.91 13.60 5.32
N SER A 464 -19.15 14.03 5.55
CA SER A 464 -19.47 14.98 6.62
C SER A 464 -19.14 14.40 8.01
N ARG A 465 -19.49 13.13 8.25
CA ARG A 465 -19.14 12.39 9.48
C ARG A 465 -17.62 12.24 9.66
N MET A 466 -16.86 12.05 8.58
CA MET A 466 -15.40 12.01 8.61
C MET A 466 -14.81 13.35 9.11
N MET A 467 -15.39 14.46 8.64
CA MET A 467 -14.99 15.80 9.07
C MET A 467 -15.32 16.08 10.54
N GLU A 468 -16.49 15.65 11.01
CA GLU A 468 -16.90 15.71 12.43
C GLU A 468 -15.96 14.91 13.33
N ALA A 469 -15.49 13.75 12.84
CA ALA A 469 -14.47 12.93 13.50
C ALA A 469 -13.06 13.54 13.47
N LYS A 470 -12.89 14.74 12.89
CA LYS A 470 -11.63 15.48 12.75
C LYS A 470 -10.55 14.72 11.98
N VAL A 471 -10.95 13.83 11.08
CA VAL A 471 -10.03 13.13 10.19
C VAL A 471 -9.83 13.98 8.93
N LYS A 472 -8.58 14.38 8.65
CA LYS A 472 -8.28 15.20 7.48
C LYS A 472 -8.43 14.37 6.19
N PRO A 473 -9.15 14.88 5.17
CA PRO A 473 -9.28 14.21 3.89
C PRO A 473 -7.96 14.25 3.10
N THR A 474 -7.84 13.33 2.16
CA THR A 474 -6.72 13.26 1.21
C THR A 474 -7.20 13.46 -0.22
N SER A 475 -6.28 13.61 -1.17
CA SER A 475 -6.62 13.62 -2.60
C SER A 475 -7.46 12.39 -3.00
N VAL A 476 -7.13 11.19 -2.52
CA VAL A 476 -7.90 9.97 -2.83
C VAL A 476 -9.34 10.05 -2.29
N THR A 477 -9.53 10.65 -1.11
CA THR A 477 -10.86 10.87 -0.53
C THR A 477 -11.74 11.71 -1.46
N PHE A 478 -11.19 12.78 -2.04
CA PHE A 478 -11.91 13.63 -2.99
C PHE A 478 -12.17 12.95 -4.34
N THR A 479 -11.23 12.17 -4.86
CA THR A 479 -11.48 11.34 -6.05
C THR A 479 -12.68 10.41 -5.84
N ASN A 480 -12.73 9.72 -4.69
CA ASN A 480 -13.83 8.82 -4.36
C ASN A 480 -15.17 9.58 -4.20
N LEU A 481 -15.15 10.76 -3.58
CA LEU A 481 -16.32 11.60 -3.39
C LEU A 481 -16.87 12.15 -4.72
N LEU A 482 -16.00 12.64 -5.60
CA LEU A 482 -16.37 13.13 -6.93
C LEU A 482 -16.89 12.01 -7.83
N SER A 483 -16.27 10.82 -7.79
CA SER A 483 -16.77 9.63 -8.48
C SER A 483 -18.16 9.22 -7.98
N ALA A 484 -18.39 9.26 -6.66
CA ALA A 484 -19.70 9.02 -6.07
C ALA A 484 -20.75 10.03 -6.56
N CYS A 485 -20.38 11.31 -6.64
CA CYS A 485 -21.25 12.35 -7.21
C CYS A 485 -21.54 12.10 -8.70
N SER A 486 -20.54 11.66 -9.47
CA SER A 486 -20.67 11.33 -10.89
C SER A 486 -21.70 10.23 -11.12
N HIS A 487 -21.62 9.15 -10.35
CA HIS A 487 -22.52 8.00 -10.49
C HIS A 487 -23.96 8.26 -10.00
N SER A 488 -24.16 9.33 -9.22
CA SER A 488 -25.46 9.71 -8.65
C SER A 488 -26.02 11.03 -9.21
N GLY A 489 -25.32 11.69 -10.14
CA GLY A 489 -25.78 12.92 -10.77
C GLY A 489 -25.78 14.15 -9.86
N LEU A 490 -24.94 14.15 -8.81
CA LEU A 490 -24.83 15.23 -7.83
C LEU A 490 -23.89 16.33 -8.31
N VAL A 491 -24.27 17.00 -9.41
CA VAL A 491 -23.41 17.99 -10.09
C VAL A 491 -23.08 19.18 -9.21
N LYS A 492 -24.04 19.66 -8.41
CA LYS A 492 -23.87 20.83 -7.56
C LYS A 492 -22.86 20.55 -6.45
N GLU A 493 -23.06 19.45 -5.75
CA GLU A 493 -22.20 18.97 -4.68
C GLU A 493 -20.78 18.71 -5.20
N ALA A 494 -20.64 18.09 -6.39
CA ALA A 494 -19.34 17.87 -7.01
C ALA A 494 -18.57 19.17 -7.25
N ARG A 495 -19.24 20.22 -7.78
CA ARG A 495 -18.61 21.54 -7.98
C ARG A 495 -18.19 22.17 -6.66
N GLU A 496 -19.05 22.10 -5.64
CA GLU A 496 -18.76 22.62 -4.31
C GLU A 496 -17.52 21.94 -3.71
N PHE A 497 -17.46 20.61 -3.72
CA PHE A 497 -16.31 19.87 -3.22
C PHE A 497 -15.03 20.17 -4.01
N PHE A 498 -15.11 20.23 -5.33
CA PHE A 498 -13.96 20.54 -6.18
C PHE A 498 -13.36 21.92 -5.85
N HIS A 499 -14.19 22.94 -5.59
CA HIS A 499 -13.71 24.25 -5.16
C HIS A 499 -13.17 24.26 -3.73
N GLN A 500 -13.76 23.48 -2.82
CA GLN A 500 -13.29 23.41 -1.44
C GLN A 500 -11.94 22.71 -1.30
N MET A 501 -11.59 21.78 -2.22
CA MET A 501 -10.31 21.07 -2.20
C MET A 501 -9.12 22.02 -2.01
N GLU A 502 -9.02 23.04 -2.85
CA GLU A 502 -7.93 24.01 -2.79
C GLU A 502 -8.16 25.06 -1.70
N ASN A 503 -9.36 25.65 -1.64
CA ASN A 503 -9.65 26.81 -0.79
C ASN A 503 -9.80 26.49 0.71
N VAL A 504 -10.19 25.26 1.05
CA VAL A 504 -10.49 24.85 2.44
C VAL A 504 -9.51 23.78 2.92
N TYR A 505 -9.18 22.83 2.05
CA TYR A 505 -8.37 21.67 2.44
C TYR A 505 -6.91 21.76 2.00
N GLU A 506 -6.54 22.81 1.25
CA GLU A 506 -5.17 23.02 0.73
C GLU A 506 -4.68 21.82 -0.12
N ILE A 507 -5.60 21.11 -0.76
CA ILE A 507 -5.33 19.97 -1.65
C ILE A 507 -5.42 20.46 -3.09
N VAL A 508 -4.28 20.49 -3.77
CA VAL A 508 -4.21 20.86 -5.19
C VAL A 508 -4.90 19.78 -6.05
N PRO A 509 -5.90 20.13 -6.88
CA PRO A 509 -6.56 19.15 -7.74
C PRO A 509 -5.59 18.56 -8.80
N GLY A 510 -5.26 17.28 -8.67
CA GLY A 510 -4.59 16.50 -9.70
C GLY A 510 -5.50 16.01 -10.84
N VAL A 511 -4.91 15.36 -11.86
CA VAL A 511 -5.58 14.87 -13.08
C VAL A 511 -6.81 14.00 -12.79
N GLU A 512 -6.74 13.13 -11.79
CA GLU A 512 -7.85 12.22 -11.43
C GLU A 512 -9.12 12.97 -10.96
N HIS A 513 -8.98 14.09 -10.26
CA HIS A 513 -10.13 14.89 -9.82
C HIS A 513 -10.78 15.61 -11.02
N TYR A 514 -9.96 16.12 -11.94
CA TYR A 514 -10.45 16.69 -13.20
C TYR A 514 -11.17 15.64 -14.04
N ALA A 515 -10.63 14.41 -14.14
CA ALA A 515 -11.29 13.30 -14.83
C ALA A 515 -12.67 12.99 -14.22
N CYS A 516 -12.77 12.96 -12.89
CA CYS A 516 -14.06 12.79 -12.20
C CYS A 516 -15.02 13.95 -12.48
N MET A 517 -14.56 15.20 -12.47
CA MET A 517 -15.40 16.36 -12.78
C MET A 517 -15.87 16.38 -14.24
N VAL A 518 -15.01 16.01 -15.18
CA VAL A 518 -15.38 15.85 -16.59
C VAL A 518 -16.42 14.73 -16.75
N ASP A 519 -16.30 13.63 -16.00
CA ASP A 519 -17.32 12.57 -15.99
C ASP A 519 -18.65 13.07 -15.39
N VAL A 520 -18.63 13.82 -14.28
CA VAL A 520 -19.83 14.44 -13.68
C VAL A 520 -20.56 15.35 -14.69
N LEU A 521 -19.83 16.29 -15.29
CA LEU A 521 -20.38 17.25 -16.26
C LEU A 521 -20.82 16.55 -17.54
N GLY A 522 -20.01 15.60 -18.00
CA GLY A 522 -20.23 14.81 -19.19
C GLY A 522 -21.52 14.00 -19.11
N ARG A 523 -21.77 13.29 -18.00
CA ARG A 523 -23.02 12.53 -17.79
C ARG A 523 -24.25 13.42 -17.63
N ALA A 524 -24.07 14.64 -17.12
CA ALA A 524 -25.13 15.63 -17.00
C ALA A 524 -25.48 16.33 -18.33
N GLY A 525 -24.77 16.03 -19.42
CA GLY A 525 -24.96 16.67 -20.72
C GLY A 525 -24.29 18.05 -20.86
N LEU A 526 -23.52 18.48 -19.86
CA LEU A 526 -22.80 19.76 -19.85
C LEU A 526 -21.45 19.63 -20.59
N LEU A 527 -21.50 19.21 -21.86
CA LEU A 527 -20.30 18.89 -22.65
C LEU A 527 -19.38 20.11 -22.87
N GLN A 528 -19.95 21.32 -22.98
CA GLN A 528 -19.16 22.53 -23.18
C GLN A 528 -18.41 22.92 -21.90
N ASP A 529 -19.09 22.91 -20.74
CA ASP A 529 -18.45 23.10 -19.43
C ASP A 529 -17.34 22.07 -19.19
N ALA A 530 -17.57 20.82 -19.60
CA ALA A 530 -16.56 19.77 -19.49
C ALA A 530 -15.32 20.08 -20.36
N LEU A 531 -15.52 20.54 -21.60
CA LEU A 531 -14.42 20.94 -22.48
C LEU A 531 -13.69 22.20 -21.97
N GLU A 532 -14.41 23.17 -21.45
CA GLU A 532 -13.83 24.38 -20.85
C GLU A 532 -12.99 24.02 -19.62
N LEU A 533 -13.48 23.12 -18.77
CA LEU A 533 -12.73 22.62 -17.62
C LEU A 533 -11.40 21.97 -18.04
N ILE A 534 -11.39 21.18 -19.12
CA ILE A 534 -10.18 20.55 -19.66
C ILE A 534 -9.19 21.61 -20.16
N LYS A 535 -9.67 22.63 -20.88
CA LYS A 535 -8.83 23.72 -21.40
C LYS A 535 -8.17 24.55 -20.29
N ASN A 536 -8.84 24.67 -19.15
CA ASN A 536 -8.38 25.44 -18.00
C ASN A 536 -7.54 24.61 -17.01
N MET A 537 -7.22 23.35 -17.33
CA MET A 537 -6.38 22.52 -16.46
C MET A 537 -4.97 23.13 -16.31
N PRO A 538 -4.43 23.22 -15.09
CA PRO A 538 -3.07 23.74 -14.86
C PRO A 538 -1.98 22.71 -15.24
N MET A 539 -2.37 21.50 -15.62
CA MET A 539 -1.51 20.42 -16.07
C MET A 539 -2.02 19.82 -17.38
N THR A 540 -1.17 19.04 -18.06
CA THR A 540 -1.56 18.31 -19.27
C THR A 540 -2.68 17.32 -18.97
N PRO A 541 -3.81 17.35 -19.71
CA PRO A 541 -4.91 16.41 -19.51
C PRO A 541 -4.45 14.97 -19.74
N GLY A 542 -4.81 14.05 -18.84
CA GLY A 542 -4.47 12.63 -18.95
C GLY A 542 -5.47 11.83 -19.78
N ALA A 543 -5.15 10.55 -20.02
CA ALA A 543 -6.01 9.64 -20.78
C ALA A 543 -7.40 9.43 -20.15
N SER A 544 -7.49 9.42 -18.81
CA SER A 544 -8.75 9.31 -18.08
C SER A 544 -9.70 10.48 -18.35
N VAL A 545 -9.18 11.70 -18.45
CA VAL A 545 -9.94 12.93 -18.73
C VAL A 545 -10.58 12.88 -20.12
N TRP A 546 -9.77 12.59 -21.15
CA TRP A 546 -10.27 12.48 -22.52
C TRP A 546 -11.19 11.27 -22.71
N GLY A 547 -10.91 10.16 -22.02
CA GLY A 547 -11.77 8.98 -21.99
C GLY A 547 -13.15 9.28 -21.40
N ALA A 548 -13.23 10.06 -20.31
CA ALA A 548 -14.49 10.51 -19.73
C ALA A 548 -15.29 11.38 -20.71
N LEU A 549 -14.64 12.37 -21.35
CA LEU A 549 -15.28 13.21 -22.36
C LEU A 549 -15.77 12.40 -23.57
N LEU A 550 -14.96 11.46 -24.07
CA LEU A 550 -15.33 10.57 -25.18
C LEU A 550 -16.55 9.70 -24.82
N GLY A 551 -16.59 9.18 -23.60
CA GLY A 551 -17.72 8.45 -23.05
C GLY A 551 -19.00 9.29 -22.99
N ALA A 552 -18.89 10.54 -22.54
CA ALA A 552 -19.99 11.50 -22.50
C ALA A 552 -20.50 11.88 -23.90
N CYS A 553 -19.60 12.05 -24.87
CA CYS A 553 -19.96 12.35 -26.26
C CYS A 553 -20.76 11.21 -26.90
N ARG A 554 -20.47 9.95 -26.55
CA ARG A 554 -21.30 8.80 -26.95
C ARG A 554 -22.71 8.92 -26.37
N LEU A 555 -22.83 9.24 -25.08
CA LEU A 555 -24.12 9.33 -24.38
C LEU A 555 -25.01 10.44 -24.96
N HIS A 556 -24.43 11.62 -25.17
CA HIS A 556 -25.14 12.81 -25.66
C HIS A 556 -25.09 13.00 -27.17
N LYS A 557 -24.60 11.99 -27.89
CA LYS A 557 -24.60 11.93 -29.34
C LYS A 557 -23.89 13.13 -30.03
N ASN A 558 -22.70 13.52 -29.54
CA ASN A 558 -21.88 14.57 -30.16
C ASN A 558 -20.66 14.00 -30.92
N VAL A 559 -20.73 13.95 -32.25
CA VAL A 559 -19.69 13.32 -33.10
C VAL A 559 -18.39 14.10 -33.14
N GLU A 560 -18.51 15.42 -33.28
CA GLU A 560 -17.35 16.29 -33.51
C GLU A 560 -16.47 16.34 -32.26
N LEU A 561 -17.10 16.48 -31.10
CA LEU A 561 -16.39 16.47 -29.83
C LEU A 561 -15.83 15.08 -29.50
N ALA A 562 -16.51 13.99 -29.90
CA ALA A 562 -15.98 12.64 -29.76
C ALA A 562 -14.69 12.45 -30.58
N GLN A 563 -14.65 12.89 -31.84
CA GLN A 563 -13.44 12.81 -32.65
C GLN A 563 -12.30 13.63 -32.04
N TYR A 564 -12.59 14.85 -31.57
CA TYR A 564 -11.61 15.70 -30.91
C TYR A 564 -11.04 15.05 -29.64
N ALA A 565 -11.90 14.54 -28.76
CA ALA A 565 -11.47 13.86 -27.54
C ALA A 565 -10.64 12.60 -27.84
N CYS A 566 -11.04 11.81 -28.84
CA CYS A 566 -10.31 10.60 -29.23
C CYS A 566 -8.93 10.91 -29.81
N ASN A 567 -8.78 11.94 -30.63
CA ASN A 567 -7.47 12.33 -31.18
C ASN A 567 -6.49 12.70 -30.08
N ASN A 568 -6.91 13.57 -29.13
CA ASN A 568 -6.07 13.95 -27.99
C ASN A 568 -5.74 12.74 -27.10
N LEU A 569 -6.68 11.81 -26.91
CA LEU A 569 -6.44 10.57 -26.15
C LEU A 569 -5.37 9.69 -26.82
N LEU A 570 -5.41 9.56 -28.14
CA LEU A 570 -4.49 8.72 -28.91
C LEU A 570 -3.10 9.35 -29.09
N GLU A 571 -2.98 10.68 -29.03
CA GLU A 571 -1.68 11.35 -28.95
C GLU A 571 -0.94 11.00 -27.66
N ILE A 572 -1.67 10.84 -26.55
CA ILE A 572 -1.11 10.46 -25.25
C ILE A 572 -0.88 8.94 -25.17
N GLU A 573 -1.87 8.15 -25.58
CA GLU A 573 -1.84 6.68 -25.54
C GLU A 573 -2.15 6.09 -26.92
N PRO A 574 -1.17 6.00 -27.83
CA PRO A 574 -1.38 5.46 -29.18
C PRO A 574 -1.89 4.02 -29.20
N GLN A 575 -1.63 3.28 -28.12
CA GLN A 575 -1.99 1.87 -27.96
C GLN A 575 -3.35 1.65 -27.28
N ASN A 576 -4.13 2.71 -27.02
CA ASN A 576 -5.42 2.60 -26.33
C ASN A 576 -6.50 2.00 -27.25
N HIS A 577 -6.62 0.68 -27.26
CA HIS A 577 -7.63 -0.03 -28.06
C HIS A 577 -9.07 0.35 -27.70
N GLY A 578 -9.33 0.75 -26.44
CA GLY A 578 -10.65 1.14 -25.96
C GLY A 578 -11.16 2.42 -26.64
N ALA A 579 -10.27 3.40 -26.82
CA ALA A 579 -10.56 4.64 -27.52
C ALA A 579 -10.99 4.41 -28.97
N TYR A 580 -10.21 3.60 -29.71
CA TYR A 580 -10.53 3.23 -31.10
C TYR A 580 -11.88 2.53 -31.22
N VAL A 581 -12.15 1.55 -30.35
CA VAL A 581 -13.41 0.82 -30.34
C VAL A 581 -14.58 1.75 -30.02
N LEU A 582 -14.41 2.64 -29.04
CA LEU A 582 -15.44 3.60 -28.65
C LEU A 582 -15.76 4.59 -29.78
N LEU A 583 -14.74 5.16 -30.43
CA LEU A 583 -14.91 6.04 -31.58
C LEU A 583 -15.53 5.32 -32.79
N SER A 584 -15.09 4.09 -33.07
CA SER A 584 -15.67 3.25 -34.13
C SER A 584 -17.15 3.01 -33.89
N ASN A 585 -17.54 2.72 -32.64
CA ASN A 585 -18.94 2.53 -32.27
C ASN A 585 -19.77 3.80 -32.41
N ILE A 586 -19.20 4.92 -32.00
CA ILE A 586 -19.76 6.25 -32.16
C ILE A 586 -20.01 6.54 -33.66
N TYR A 587 -19.06 6.28 -34.55
CA TYR A 587 -19.23 6.48 -36.00
C TYR A 587 -20.27 5.57 -36.64
N ALA A 588 -20.29 4.29 -36.27
CA ALA A 588 -21.26 3.36 -36.80
C ALA A 588 -22.70 3.72 -36.37
N ASN A 589 -22.91 4.25 -35.16
CA ASN A 589 -24.21 4.79 -34.73
C ASN A 589 -24.73 5.96 -35.58
N TRP A 590 -23.84 6.65 -36.30
CA TRP A 590 -24.20 7.74 -37.23
C TRP A 590 -24.08 7.38 -38.70
N GLY A 591 -23.89 6.09 -39.02
CA GLY A 591 -23.78 5.64 -40.41
C GLY A 591 -22.53 6.12 -41.13
N LYS A 592 -21.50 6.61 -40.42
CA LYS A 592 -20.22 7.01 -41.02
C LYS A 592 -19.32 5.78 -41.26
N TRP A 593 -19.77 4.88 -42.13
CA TRP A 593 -19.13 3.57 -42.36
C TRP A 593 -17.73 3.64 -42.98
N GLU A 594 -17.45 4.68 -43.77
CA GLU A 594 -16.11 4.92 -44.32
C GLU A 594 -15.09 5.13 -43.19
N MET A 595 -15.39 6.01 -42.24
CA MET A 595 -14.55 6.27 -41.05
C MET A 595 -14.37 5.03 -40.17
N VAL A 596 -15.40 4.17 -40.07
CA VAL A 596 -15.33 2.89 -39.36
C VAL A 596 -14.33 1.94 -40.02
N SER A 597 -14.36 1.87 -41.36
CA SER A 597 -13.44 1.04 -42.14
C SER A 597 -11.99 1.52 -41.97
N GLU A 598 -11.78 2.83 -42.04
CA GLU A 598 -10.46 3.46 -41.83
C GLU A 598 -9.90 3.17 -40.44
N LEU A 599 -10.68 3.36 -39.37
CA LEU A 599 -10.25 3.06 -38.00
C LEU A 599 -9.92 1.57 -37.81
N ARG A 600 -10.72 0.67 -38.39
CA ARG A 600 -10.45 -0.78 -38.30
C ARG A 600 -9.18 -1.17 -39.04
N LYS A 601 -8.93 -0.55 -40.20
CA LYS A 601 -7.67 -0.73 -40.94
C LYS A 601 -6.49 -0.24 -40.11
N LEU A 602 -6.59 0.94 -39.50
CA LEU A 602 -5.56 1.48 -38.63
C LEU A 602 -5.28 0.58 -37.42
N MET A 603 -6.32 0.04 -36.77
CA MET A 603 -6.16 -0.94 -35.68
C MET A 603 -5.42 -2.20 -36.14
N LYS A 604 -5.72 -2.70 -37.35
CA LYS A 604 -5.06 -3.88 -37.92
C LYS A 604 -3.59 -3.61 -38.27
N ASP A 605 -3.32 -2.47 -38.90
CA ASP A 605 -1.98 -2.07 -39.34
C ASP A 605 -1.05 -1.79 -38.16
N THR A 606 -1.60 -1.31 -37.03
CA THR A 606 -0.87 -1.10 -35.76
C THR A 606 -0.75 -2.35 -34.90
N GLY A 607 -1.38 -3.47 -35.28
CA GLY A 607 -1.36 -4.72 -34.51
C GLY A 607 -2.21 -4.69 -33.23
N LEU A 608 -3.08 -3.69 -33.07
CA LEU A 608 -3.93 -3.53 -31.89
C LEU A 608 -5.01 -4.61 -31.83
N LYS A 609 -5.02 -5.38 -30.73
CA LYS A 609 -6.06 -6.36 -30.44
C LYS A 609 -7.08 -5.78 -29.48
N LYS A 610 -8.36 -5.98 -29.78
CA LYS A 610 -9.46 -5.63 -28.89
C LYS A 610 -9.43 -6.55 -27.65
N GLU A 611 -9.53 -5.96 -26.47
CA GLU A 611 -9.74 -6.71 -25.23
C GLU A 611 -11.06 -7.52 -25.30
N PRO A 612 -11.01 -8.84 -25.09
CA PRO A 612 -12.21 -9.67 -25.09
C PRO A 612 -13.09 -9.31 -23.88
N GLY A 613 -14.41 -9.26 -24.10
CA GLY A 613 -15.37 -9.07 -23.01
C GLY A 613 -15.60 -10.36 -22.24
N GLY A 614 -15.08 -10.43 -21.02
CA GLY A 614 -15.26 -11.55 -20.09
C GLY A 614 -16.27 -11.22 -18.99
N SER A 615 -17.02 -12.23 -18.57
CA SER A 615 -17.91 -12.15 -17.40
C SER A 615 -17.61 -13.30 -16.45
N LEU A 616 -17.56 -13.00 -15.15
CA LEU A 616 -17.26 -13.94 -14.08
C LEU A 616 -18.49 -14.14 -13.19
N VAL A 617 -18.71 -15.38 -12.74
CA VAL A 617 -19.73 -15.75 -11.74
C VAL A 617 -19.11 -16.72 -10.75
N GLU A 618 -19.29 -16.46 -9.46
CA GLU A 618 -18.94 -17.41 -8.41
C GLU A 618 -20.13 -18.31 -8.08
N VAL A 619 -19.91 -19.63 -8.10
CA VAL A 619 -20.90 -20.63 -7.72
C VAL A 619 -20.20 -21.73 -6.93
N ASN A 620 -20.67 -22.02 -5.70
CA ASN A 620 -20.14 -23.07 -4.83
C ASN A 620 -18.61 -22.98 -4.64
N GLY A 621 -18.12 -21.78 -4.32
CA GLY A 621 -16.70 -21.48 -4.08
C GLY A 621 -15.79 -21.52 -5.31
N SER A 622 -16.34 -21.71 -6.50
CA SER A 622 -15.59 -21.72 -7.77
C SER A 622 -15.97 -20.53 -8.64
N VAL A 623 -14.97 -19.83 -9.19
CA VAL A 623 -15.18 -18.70 -10.12
C VAL A 623 -15.18 -19.22 -11.55
N HIS A 624 -16.30 -19.07 -12.24
CA HIS A 624 -16.50 -19.46 -13.63
C HIS A 624 -16.37 -18.24 -14.55
N GLU A 625 -15.59 -18.36 -15.61
CA GLU A 625 -15.40 -17.32 -16.62
C GLU A 625 -16.11 -17.67 -17.91
N PHE A 626 -16.75 -16.68 -18.51
CA PHE A 626 -17.43 -16.77 -19.78
C PHE A 626 -16.89 -15.70 -20.73
N VAL A 627 -16.52 -16.11 -21.94
CA VAL A 627 -16.16 -15.23 -23.05
C VAL A 627 -17.20 -15.39 -24.17
N VAL A 628 -17.36 -14.39 -25.02
CA VAL A 628 -18.31 -14.43 -26.13
C VAL A 628 -18.06 -15.67 -27.01
N GLY A 629 -19.09 -16.48 -27.24
CA GLY A 629 -19.01 -17.71 -28.04
C GLY A 629 -18.29 -18.88 -27.36
N ASP A 630 -18.03 -18.80 -26.06
CA ASP A 630 -17.37 -19.86 -25.32
C ASP A 630 -18.23 -21.14 -25.27
N SER A 631 -17.62 -22.27 -25.62
CA SER A 631 -18.19 -23.61 -25.57
C SER A 631 -17.34 -24.58 -24.73
N THR A 632 -16.24 -24.08 -24.16
CA THR A 632 -15.26 -24.87 -23.38
C THR A 632 -15.77 -25.24 -21.99
N HIS A 633 -16.75 -24.50 -21.47
CA HIS A 633 -17.38 -24.79 -20.20
C HIS A 633 -18.05 -26.17 -20.19
N SER A 634 -17.87 -26.96 -19.12
CA SER A 634 -18.39 -28.34 -19.00
C SER A 634 -19.91 -28.43 -19.18
N ARG A 635 -20.63 -27.39 -18.76
CA ARG A 635 -22.10 -27.25 -18.86
C ARG A 635 -22.57 -26.38 -20.02
N SER A 636 -21.74 -26.15 -21.04
CA SER A 636 -22.05 -25.25 -22.16
C SER A 636 -23.42 -25.55 -22.79
N LYS A 637 -23.72 -26.82 -23.09
CA LYS A 637 -25.01 -27.24 -23.66
C LYS A 637 -26.22 -26.76 -22.85
N GLU A 638 -26.19 -26.91 -21.53
CA GLU A 638 -27.28 -26.47 -20.65
C GLU A 638 -27.42 -24.95 -20.63
N ILE A 639 -26.28 -24.23 -20.63
CA ILE A 639 -26.26 -22.76 -20.65
C ILE A 639 -26.90 -22.23 -21.93
N TYR A 640 -26.54 -22.79 -23.09
CA TYR A 640 -27.12 -22.38 -24.38
C TYR A 640 -28.62 -22.69 -24.47
N LEU A 641 -29.06 -23.86 -23.97
CA LEU A 641 -30.49 -24.17 -23.89
C LEU A 641 -31.25 -23.19 -22.98
N LYS A 642 -30.65 -22.79 -21.85
CA LYS A 642 -31.27 -21.78 -20.96
C LYS A 642 -31.31 -20.40 -21.61
N LEU A 643 -30.31 -20.03 -22.41
CA LEU A 643 -30.34 -18.80 -23.18
C LEU A 643 -31.48 -18.77 -24.21
N GLU A 644 -31.74 -19.89 -24.87
CA GLU A 644 -32.87 -20.03 -25.80
C GLU A 644 -34.22 -19.88 -25.06
N GLU A 645 -34.35 -20.49 -23.89
CA GLU A 645 -35.52 -20.31 -23.02
C GLU A 645 -35.72 -18.83 -22.64
N ILE A 646 -34.67 -18.18 -22.14
CA ILE A 646 -34.69 -16.74 -21.77
C ILE A 646 -35.09 -15.89 -22.98
N ALA A 647 -34.52 -16.17 -24.16
CA ALA A 647 -34.86 -15.46 -25.38
C ALA A 647 -36.34 -15.64 -25.77
N GLY A 648 -36.89 -16.85 -25.61
CA GLY A 648 -38.31 -17.12 -25.82
C GLY A 648 -39.22 -16.35 -24.86
N VAL A 649 -38.89 -16.34 -23.57
CA VAL A 649 -39.64 -15.59 -22.55
C VAL A 649 -39.57 -14.08 -22.83
N LEU A 650 -38.39 -13.55 -23.18
CA LEU A 650 -38.24 -12.14 -23.55
C LEU A 650 -39.08 -11.77 -24.78
N LYS A 651 -39.10 -12.60 -25.83
CA LYS A 651 -39.95 -12.40 -27.01
C LYS A 651 -41.43 -12.39 -26.65
N SER A 652 -41.88 -13.23 -25.71
CA SER A 652 -43.28 -13.29 -25.27
C SER A 652 -43.78 -11.99 -24.61
N VAL A 653 -42.88 -11.19 -24.04
CA VAL A 653 -43.21 -9.89 -23.43
C VAL A 653 -42.89 -8.70 -24.34
N GLY A 654 -42.63 -8.96 -25.62
CA GLY A 654 -42.40 -7.93 -26.64
C GLY A 654 -41.02 -7.28 -26.60
N TYR A 655 -40.01 -7.93 -26.00
CA TYR A 655 -38.64 -7.43 -26.07
C TYR A 655 -38.10 -7.51 -27.51
N VAL A 656 -37.52 -6.41 -27.97
CA VAL A 656 -36.84 -6.29 -29.26
C VAL A 656 -35.37 -5.98 -29.02
N PRO A 657 -34.42 -6.79 -29.51
CA PRO A 657 -32.99 -6.51 -29.38
C PRO A 657 -32.62 -5.16 -29.97
N ASN A 658 -31.78 -4.39 -29.25
CA ASN A 658 -31.31 -3.11 -29.77
C ASN A 658 -30.23 -3.34 -30.85
N LYS A 659 -30.66 -3.41 -32.12
CA LYS A 659 -29.80 -3.62 -33.29
C LYS A 659 -28.74 -2.51 -33.49
N SER A 660 -28.89 -1.33 -32.88
CA SER A 660 -27.88 -0.27 -32.96
C SER A 660 -26.56 -0.64 -32.26
N GLN A 661 -26.54 -1.70 -31.45
CA GLN A 661 -25.32 -2.19 -30.78
C GLN A 661 -24.53 -3.21 -31.62
N LEU A 662 -25.09 -3.67 -32.74
CA LEU A 662 -24.46 -4.59 -33.70
C LEU A 662 -23.80 -3.81 -34.82
N LEU A 663 -22.56 -3.40 -34.58
CA LEU A 663 -21.83 -2.48 -35.47
C LEU A 663 -20.99 -3.24 -36.51
N GLN A 664 -21.22 -4.55 -36.67
CA GLN A 664 -20.70 -5.35 -37.76
C GLN A 664 -21.78 -5.49 -38.84
N LEU A 665 -21.43 -5.16 -40.08
CA LEU A 665 -22.20 -5.56 -41.26
C LEU A 665 -22.20 -7.09 -41.30
N VAL A 666 -23.20 -7.70 -40.68
CA VAL A 666 -23.60 -9.07 -41.01
C VAL A 666 -24.81 -8.91 -41.91
N GLU A 667 -24.67 -9.31 -43.18
CA GLU A 667 -25.69 -9.08 -44.22
C GLU A 667 -26.98 -9.87 -43.96
N GLU A 668 -26.95 -10.85 -43.05
CA GLU A 668 -28.09 -11.67 -42.63
C GLU A 668 -28.64 -11.22 -41.26
N GLU A 669 -29.92 -10.82 -41.21
CA GLU A 669 -30.61 -10.40 -39.98
C GLU A 669 -30.59 -11.47 -38.87
N ASP A 670 -30.60 -12.76 -39.23
CA ASP A 670 -30.59 -13.88 -38.29
C ASP A 670 -29.24 -14.03 -37.54
N MET A 671 -28.14 -13.63 -38.16
CA MET A 671 -26.79 -13.69 -37.56
C MET A 671 -26.50 -12.47 -36.68
N GLN A 672 -27.14 -11.34 -36.99
CA GLN A 672 -27.14 -10.14 -36.15
C GLN A 672 -27.80 -10.40 -34.79
N GLU A 673 -29.02 -10.96 -34.78
CA GLU A 673 -29.70 -11.30 -33.52
C GLU A 673 -28.89 -12.28 -32.68
N LYS A 674 -28.33 -13.33 -33.31
CA LYS A 674 -27.50 -14.34 -32.63
C LYS A 674 -26.29 -13.73 -31.91
N ALA A 675 -25.61 -12.75 -32.50
CA ALA A 675 -24.44 -12.13 -31.87
C ALA A 675 -24.77 -11.38 -30.55
N LEU A 676 -25.95 -10.75 -30.44
CA LEU A 676 -26.41 -10.14 -29.17
C LEU A 676 -26.80 -11.17 -28.12
N HIS A 677 -27.28 -12.35 -28.54
CA HIS A 677 -27.65 -13.43 -27.63
C HIS A 677 -26.46 -14.08 -26.92
N PHE A 678 -25.26 -14.02 -27.51
CA PHE A 678 -24.06 -14.70 -27.00
C PHE A 678 -23.06 -13.80 -26.25
N HIS A 679 -23.51 -12.64 -25.77
CA HIS A 679 -22.72 -11.81 -24.87
C HIS A 679 -22.34 -12.58 -23.59
N SER A 680 -21.12 -12.38 -23.09
CA SER A 680 -20.61 -13.11 -21.92
C SER A 680 -21.45 -12.88 -20.67
N GLU A 681 -22.08 -11.71 -20.52
CA GLU A 681 -22.99 -11.42 -19.40
C GLU A 681 -24.22 -12.31 -19.44
N ARG A 682 -24.73 -12.61 -20.64
CA ARG A 682 -25.92 -13.45 -20.80
C ARG A 682 -25.59 -14.91 -20.51
N LEU A 683 -24.42 -15.39 -20.95
CA LEU A 683 -23.92 -16.73 -20.59
C LEU A 683 -23.79 -16.87 -19.07
N ALA A 684 -23.17 -15.88 -18.42
CA ALA A 684 -23.05 -15.79 -16.97
C ALA A 684 -24.42 -15.78 -16.26
N LEU A 685 -25.39 -15.00 -16.76
CA LEU A 685 -26.75 -14.96 -16.22
C LEU A 685 -27.47 -16.31 -16.35
N ALA A 686 -27.41 -16.93 -17.52
CA ALA A 686 -28.02 -18.24 -17.77
C ALA A 686 -27.42 -19.30 -16.85
N PHE A 687 -26.09 -19.33 -16.71
CA PHE A 687 -25.41 -20.22 -15.76
C PHE A 687 -25.87 -19.97 -14.31
N GLY A 688 -25.96 -18.71 -13.88
CA GLY A 688 -26.46 -18.35 -12.55
C GLY A 688 -27.91 -18.81 -12.30
N LEU A 689 -28.79 -18.72 -13.31
CA LEU A 689 -30.18 -19.18 -13.22
C LEU A 689 -30.31 -20.71 -13.16
N ILE A 690 -29.38 -21.44 -13.78
CA ILE A 690 -29.37 -22.91 -13.74
C ILE A 690 -28.89 -23.42 -12.38
N THR A 691 -27.88 -22.75 -11.81
CA THR A 691 -27.08 -23.32 -10.71
C THR A 691 -27.47 -22.84 -9.32
N LEU A 692 -27.83 -21.56 -9.19
CA LEU A 692 -28.11 -20.95 -7.89
C LEU A 692 -29.59 -21.15 -7.52
N GLY A 693 -29.87 -21.38 -6.23
CA GLY A 693 -31.24 -21.62 -5.75
C GLY A 693 -32.12 -20.36 -5.90
N PRO A 694 -33.48 -20.47 -6.02
CA PRO A 694 -34.39 -19.38 -6.44
C PRO A 694 -34.39 -18.09 -5.61
N SER A 695 -33.88 -18.11 -4.37
CA SER A 695 -33.75 -16.91 -3.51
C SER A 695 -32.35 -16.27 -3.48
N GLN A 696 -31.33 -16.94 -4.04
CA GLN A 696 -29.94 -16.44 -4.01
C GLN A 696 -29.70 -15.36 -5.08
N PRO A 697 -29.12 -14.19 -4.78
CA PRO A 697 -28.82 -13.21 -5.82
C PRO A 697 -27.73 -13.70 -6.78
N ILE A 698 -27.88 -13.41 -8.07
CA ILE A 698 -26.86 -13.73 -9.09
C ILE A 698 -25.85 -12.58 -9.14
N ARG A 699 -24.60 -12.86 -8.83
CA ARG A 699 -23.51 -11.87 -8.86
C ARG A 699 -22.65 -12.07 -10.10
N ILE A 700 -22.54 -11.04 -10.93
CA ILE A 700 -21.79 -11.07 -12.19
C ILE A 700 -20.77 -9.94 -12.17
N VAL A 701 -19.52 -10.26 -12.49
CA VAL A 701 -18.44 -9.28 -12.66
C VAL A 701 -18.05 -9.24 -14.12
N LYS A 702 -18.09 -8.05 -14.74
CA LYS A 702 -17.70 -7.83 -16.14
C LYS A 702 -16.45 -6.94 -16.18
N ASN A 703 -15.46 -7.31 -16.99
CA ASN A 703 -14.23 -6.51 -17.17
C ASN A 703 -14.46 -5.21 -17.97
N LEU A 704 -15.46 -5.20 -18.83
CA LEU A 704 -15.87 -4.05 -19.64
C LEU A 704 -17.18 -3.44 -19.15
N ARG A 705 -17.52 -2.25 -19.67
CA ARG A 705 -18.83 -1.64 -19.45
C ARG A 705 -19.94 -2.52 -20.05
N VAL A 706 -21.03 -2.74 -19.31
CA VAL A 706 -22.21 -3.48 -19.81
C VAL A 706 -22.84 -2.72 -20.98
N CYS A 707 -23.33 -3.40 -22.01
CA CYS A 707 -24.02 -2.72 -23.10
C CYS A 707 -25.48 -2.40 -22.73
N GLU A 708 -26.07 -1.41 -23.41
CA GLU A 708 -27.43 -0.93 -23.14
C GLU A 708 -28.50 -2.04 -23.30
N ASP A 709 -28.27 -2.93 -24.26
CA ASP A 709 -29.14 -4.05 -24.56
C ASP A 709 -29.08 -5.12 -23.45
N CYS A 710 -27.89 -5.53 -23.01
CA CYS A 710 -27.73 -6.40 -21.84
C CYS A 710 -28.33 -5.76 -20.58
N HIS A 711 -28.10 -4.47 -20.35
CA HIS A 711 -28.69 -3.77 -19.20
C HIS A 711 -30.23 -3.85 -19.22
N SER A 712 -30.85 -3.67 -20.38
CA SER A 712 -32.30 -3.79 -20.56
C SER A 712 -32.82 -5.21 -20.37
N VAL A 713 -32.10 -6.21 -20.89
CA VAL A 713 -32.42 -7.63 -20.66
C VAL A 713 -32.35 -7.99 -19.19
N PHE A 714 -31.34 -7.52 -18.46
CA PHE A 714 -31.18 -7.83 -17.04
C PHE A 714 -32.32 -7.24 -16.20
N LYS A 715 -32.80 -6.03 -16.54
CA LYS A 715 -34.04 -5.48 -15.97
C LYS A 715 -35.21 -6.45 -16.18
N LEU A 716 -35.49 -6.83 -17.43
CA LEU A 716 -36.60 -7.73 -17.75
C LEU A 716 -36.48 -9.09 -17.06
N VAL A 717 -35.31 -9.72 -17.12
CA VAL A 717 -35.05 -11.03 -16.50
C VAL A 717 -35.22 -10.96 -14.98
N SER A 718 -34.77 -9.89 -14.32
CA SER A 718 -34.99 -9.71 -12.87
C SER A 718 -36.47 -9.70 -12.48
N LYS A 719 -37.35 -9.21 -13.36
CA LYS A 719 -38.80 -9.20 -13.17
C LYS A 719 -39.45 -10.54 -13.50
N LEU A 720 -39.05 -11.14 -14.62
CA LEU A 720 -39.69 -12.35 -15.16
C LEU A 720 -39.35 -13.60 -14.36
N TYR A 721 -38.13 -13.66 -13.82
CA TYR A 721 -37.67 -14.77 -13.01
C TYR A 721 -37.70 -14.47 -11.50
N ASP A 722 -38.26 -13.33 -11.09
CA ASP A 722 -38.27 -12.82 -9.70
C ASP A 722 -36.89 -12.97 -9.02
N ARG A 723 -35.87 -12.41 -9.68
CA ARG A 723 -34.47 -12.70 -9.38
C ARG A 723 -33.69 -11.41 -9.17
N GLU A 724 -33.04 -11.30 -8.02
CA GLU A 724 -32.07 -10.23 -7.79
C GLU A 724 -30.77 -10.52 -8.53
N ILE A 725 -30.33 -9.58 -9.37
CA ILE A 725 -29.10 -9.69 -10.15
C ILE A 725 -28.22 -8.50 -9.82
N VAL A 726 -27.00 -8.77 -9.38
CA VAL A 726 -26.00 -7.75 -9.02
C VAL A 726 -24.88 -7.84 -10.04
N LEU A 727 -24.83 -6.88 -10.96
CA LEU A 727 -23.80 -6.83 -12.00
C LEU A 727 -22.81 -5.71 -11.70
N ARG A 728 -21.53 -6.05 -11.54
CA ARG A 728 -20.43 -5.09 -11.51
C ARG A 728 -19.85 -4.94 -12.91
N ASP A 729 -19.88 -3.72 -13.46
CA ASP A 729 -19.07 -3.40 -14.63
C ASP A 729 -17.72 -2.79 -14.22
N ARG A 730 -16.98 -2.18 -15.14
CA ARG A 730 -15.65 -1.61 -14.87
C ARG A 730 -15.64 -0.59 -13.71
N HIS A 731 -16.72 0.15 -13.50
CA HIS A 731 -16.72 1.31 -12.60
C HIS A 731 -17.85 1.31 -11.58
N ARG A 732 -18.93 0.55 -11.79
CA ARG A 732 -20.08 0.58 -10.88
C ARG A 732 -20.85 -0.73 -10.82
N PHE A 733 -21.71 -0.81 -9.82
CA PHE A 733 -22.74 -1.81 -9.70
C PHE A 733 -24.07 -1.37 -10.29
N HIS A 734 -24.74 -2.36 -10.88
CA HIS A 734 -26.12 -2.34 -11.33
C HIS A 734 -26.87 -3.40 -10.53
N HIS A 735 -27.77 -2.97 -9.65
CA HIS A 735 -28.63 -3.87 -8.88
C HIS A 735 -29.98 -3.95 -9.58
N PHE A 736 -30.25 -5.07 -10.21
CA PHE A 736 -31.50 -5.33 -10.93
C PHE A 736 -32.47 -6.08 -10.02
N LYS A 737 -33.65 -5.49 -9.82
CA LYS A 737 -34.72 -6.06 -9.01
C LYS A 737 -36.09 -5.62 -9.51
N GLY A 738 -36.98 -6.57 -9.75
CA GLY A 738 -38.37 -6.30 -10.13
C GLY A 738 -38.55 -5.49 -11.43
N GLY A 739 -37.57 -5.50 -12.33
CA GLY A 739 -37.63 -4.73 -13.58
C GLY A 739 -36.91 -3.38 -13.55
N CYS A 740 -36.36 -2.98 -12.40
CA CYS A 740 -35.65 -1.72 -12.23
C CYS A 740 -34.16 -1.97 -11.99
N CYS A 741 -33.33 -0.96 -12.27
CA CYS A 741 -31.92 -0.96 -11.94
C CYS A 741 -31.62 0.20 -10.96
N SER A 742 -30.72 -0.02 -9.99
CA SER A 742 -30.27 1.01 -9.05
C SER A 742 -29.63 2.23 -9.70
N CYS A 743 -29.20 2.15 -10.96
CA CYS A 743 -28.64 3.29 -11.69
C CYS A 743 -29.70 4.28 -12.19
N MET A 744 -31.00 3.93 -12.15
CA MET A 744 -32.10 4.76 -12.68
C MET A 744 -31.90 5.18 -14.14
N ASP A 745 -31.25 4.31 -14.93
CA ASP A 745 -30.83 4.56 -16.33
C ASP A 745 -29.88 5.77 -16.50
N TYR A 746 -29.29 6.25 -15.39
CA TYR A 746 -28.24 7.26 -15.34
C TYR A 746 -26.88 6.58 -15.13
N TRP A 747 -26.23 6.12 -16.22
CA TRP A 747 -24.95 5.43 -16.14
C TRP A 747 -24.03 5.65 -17.31
#